data_AF-H9GQ56-F1
#
_entry.id   AF-H9GQ56-F1
#
_cell.length_a   1.000
_cell.length_b   1.000
_cell.length_c   1.000
_cell.angle_alpha   90.00
_cell.angle_beta   90.00
_cell.angle_gamma   90.00
#
_symmetry.space_group_name_H-M   'P 1'
#
loop_
_entity.id
_entity.type
_entity.pdbx_description
1 polymer ?
#
loop_
_entity_poly.entity_id
_entity_poly.type
_entity_poly.pdbx_seq_one_letter_code
_entity_poly.pdbx_strand_id
1 'polypeptide(L)'
;MGGLFSKPEPAPTQKKEINVNEMMAQPWRNVTWTTEERNKLMSEIAAYHPRLNTVPQFRVLFVGPIQAGKSSFFNSVKSVFRGHVTSQAIAGTDLKSVTTQYKTYQVKNEKDGSTLPIIFCDTMGLEEKQGLDIDDVPIIIKGHIPENYQFNPAGAIQSTSPGYIKDPSFKDQIHCFVFIIEAPKIEILPDNMLEKLKTIRRNTNKLGLPQLVILTKVDEVCPSLGKNVSDVYRSKEVEKKAMGDIFSTPQPQSTQTKKTDVNEMMEQPWRDVTWKTVERKKLMCEIAAYHPRSNSVPQFRVLFMGPVGAGKSSFFNSVKSVIRGYVTTQAPVAGTCSSSRTVQYKTYQIKNEKDGKTLPIIFCDTMGLEEREGAGLHIDDVPNIIKGHVPDKYQLNPAGAMQPTSPGYIKDPSFKDEIHCFVFILEAPKIEILSDKMFGKLKTIIQRTNMFDIPQLVILTKVDEVCPSLEKNISNVYRSKVVETKMQFTAERLGIPLCNIVPVKNYCSELELKENVDILILLALRQILRLADSYLDNFLLDETAVALGDLSSEATQMKKTDANEMMEQPWRDVTWKTEERKKLMSEIEAYHPCLNSVPQFRVLFLGPVGAGKSSFFNSVKSVFQGYVTTQAIVGGISGTSMTMKYNTYQVKNKESGKTLPIIFCDTMGLEEKQGAGLDIDDVPNIIKGYVPDKYQFNPAGAMQSTSLGYIKDPSFKDQIHCFVFILEAPKIEILSDKMLEKLKTIIRRTNMFDLPQLVILTKVDEICPSLGKNISNVYRSKVVEAKMQLTAERLGIPLCNIVPVKNYCSELELKENIDILILLALRQILRLGESYLDNFPSDEIATVD
;
A
#
# COMPACT_ATOMS: atom_id res chain seq x y z
N MET A 1 -66.06 -13.30 -46.25
CA MET A 1 -65.02 -12.26 -46.37
C MET A 1 -65.63 -10.95 -45.86
N GLY A 2 -64.99 -10.13 -45.04
CA GLY A 2 -63.63 -10.25 -44.51
C GLY A 2 -62.94 -8.89 -44.34
N GLY A 3 -63.51 -7.99 -43.55
CA GLY A 3 -62.93 -6.67 -43.24
C GLY A 3 -63.09 -6.36 -41.76
N LEU A 4 -61.97 -6.24 -41.04
CA LEU A 4 -61.97 -5.88 -39.62
C LEU A 4 -61.91 -4.37 -39.43
N PHE A 5 -62.55 -3.91 -38.36
CA PHE A 5 -62.50 -2.52 -37.92
C PHE A 5 -61.14 -2.19 -37.29
N SER A 6 -60.59 -1.02 -37.62
CA SER A 6 -59.63 -0.31 -36.78
C SER A 6 -60.29 0.99 -36.27
N LYS A 7 -60.11 1.29 -34.98
CA LYS A 7 -60.47 2.59 -34.39
C LYS A 7 -59.25 3.53 -34.45
N PRO A 8 -59.44 4.85 -34.53
CA PRO A 8 -58.33 5.80 -34.45
C PRO A 8 -57.66 5.76 -33.06
N GLU A 9 -56.36 6.00 -33.02
CA GLU A 9 -55.59 6.12 -31.77
C GLU A 9 -55.95 7.40 -31.01
N PRO A 10 -55.98 7.38 -29.67
CA PRO A 10 -55.95 8.61 -28.88
C PRO A 10 -54.56 9.24 -28.95
N ALA A 11 -54.50 10.57 -29.02
CA ALA A 11 -53.23 11.31 -29.05
C ALA A 11 -52.36 11.00 -27.80
N PRO A 12 -51.02 10.95 -27.93
CA PRO A 12 -50.14 10.58 -26.84
C PRO A 12 -50.23 11.61 -25.70
N THR A 13 -50.73 11.16 -24.55
CA THR A 13 -50.69 11.96 -23.31
C THR A 13 -49.25 12.27 -22.97
N GLN A 14 -48.91 13.56 -22.86
CA GLN A 14 -47.58 13.98 -22.42
C GLN A 14 -47.33 13.42 -21.01
N LYS A 15 -46.51 12.37 -20.91
CA LYS A 15 -45.84 12.04 -19.65
C LYS A 15 -44.96 13.25 -19.33
N LYS A 16 -45.29 13.97 -18.25
CA LYS A 16 -44.33 14.90 -17.65
C LYS A 16 -43.08 14.10 -17.30
N GLU A 17 -41.96 14.44 -17.92
CA GLU A 17 -40.66 14.04 -17.40
C GLU A 17 -40.54 14.66 -16.00
N ILE A 18 -40.47 13.83 -14.98
CA ILE A 18 -40.19 14.29 -13.61
C ILE A 18 -38.70 14.65 -13.61
N ASN A 19 -38.40 15.93 -13.73
CA ASN A 19 -37.03 16.44 -13.75
C ASN A 19 -36.40 16.25 -12.36
N VAL A 20 -35.63 15.19 -12.19
CA VAL A 20 -35.03 14.74 -10.91
C VAL A 20 -33.92 15.68 -10.37
N ASN A 21 -33.76 16.87 -10.96
CA ASN A 21 -32.71 17.85 -10.62
C ASN A 21 -33.25 19.27 -10.37
N GLU A 22 -34.50 19.44 -9.93
CA GLU A 22 -35.02 20.76 -9.56
C GLU A 22 -34.35 21.33 -8.30
N MET A 23 -33.42 22.27 -8.50
CA MET A 23 -32.90 23.13 -7.43
C MET A 23 -33.69 24.44 -7.36
N MET A 24 -33.92 24.94 -6.15
CA MET A 24 -34.68 26.17 -5.90
C MET A 24 -33.82 27.42 -6.05
N ALA A 25 -34.44 28.49 -6.56
CA ALA A 25 -33.79 29.79 -6.77
C ALA A 25 -33.39 30.49 -5.44
N GLN A 26 -34.09 30.22 -4.36
CA GLN A 26 -33.73 30.61 -2.99
C GLN A 26 -33.68 29.40 -2.07
N PRO A 27 -32.84 29.39 -1.04
CA PRO A 27 -32.73 28.25 -0.13
C PRO A 27 -33.84 28.22 0.92
N TRP A 28 -34.29 27.02 1.29
CA TRP A 28 -35.33 26.81 2.32
C TRP A 28 -34.82 26.95 3.76
N ARG A 29 -33.50 27.13 3.95
CA ARG A 29 -32.89 27.67 5.18
C ARG A 29 -31.80 28.67 4.81
N ASN A 30 -31.75 29.79 5.53
CA ASN A 30 -30.72 30.81 5.36
C ASN A 30 -29.41 30.36 6.00
N VAL A 31 -28.38 30.08 5.19
CA VAL A 31 -27.03 29.70 5.64
C VAL A 31 -25.99 30.40 4.75
N THR A 32 -24.96 30.98 5.38
CA THR A 32 -23.85 31.66 4.70
C THR A 32 -22.63 30.75 4.65
N TRP A 33 -22.33 30.22 3.46
CA TRP A 33 -21.24 29.27 3.24
C TRP A 33 -19.89 29.97 3.02
N THR A 34 -19.35 30.64 4.04
CA THR A 34 -18.03 31.29 4.00
C THR A 34 -17.05 30.73 5.03
N THR A 35 -15.75 30.85 4.75
CA THR A 35 -14.67 30.49 5.69
C THR A 35 -14.74 31.33 6.98
N GLU A 36 -15.22 32.57 6.88
CA GLU A 36 -15.41 33.48 8.01
C GLU A 36 -16.52 32.97 8.94
N GLU A 37 -17.70 32.66 8.40
CA GLU A 37 -18.83 32.12 9.18
C GLU A 37 -18.49 30.75 9.78
N ARG A 38 -17.76 29.89 9.05
CA ARG A 38 -17.21 28.63 9.59
C ARG A 38 -16.30 28.89 10.79
N ASN A 39 -15.34 29.81 10.68
CA ASN A 39 -14.40 30.11 11.76
C ASN A 39 -15.13 30.72 12.98
N LYS A 40 -16.11 31.60 12.74
CA LYS A 40 -16.99 32.18 13.76
C LYS A 40 -17.77 31.09 14.51
N LEU A 41 -18.46 30.19 13.80
CA LEU A 41 -19.19 29.08 14.42
C LEU A 41 -18.28 28.15 15.23
N MET A 42 -17.06 27.85 14.76
CA MET A 42 -16.08 27.08 15.54
C MET A 42 -15.71 27.79 16.85
N SER A 43 -15.46 29.10 16.82
CA SER A 43 -15.16 29.90 18.01
C SER A 43 -16.35 30.00 18.96
N GLU A 44 -17.58 30.18 18.44
CA GLU A 44 -18.81 30.22 19.25
C GLU A 44 -19.08 28.88 19.95
N ILE A 45 -18.83 27.76 19.29
CA ILE A 45 -18.98 26.42 19.87
C ILE A 45 -17.90 26.15 20.94
N ALA A 46 -16.65 26.54 20.68
CA ALA A 46 -15.54 26.38 21.64
C ALA A 46 -15.67 27.30 22.88
N ALA A 47 -16.22 28.51 22.71
CA ALA A 47 -16.46 29.45 23.80
C ALA A 47 -17.75 29.17 24.59
N TYR A 48 -18.62 28.26 24.13
CA TYR A 48 -19.85 27.94 24.84
C TYR A 48 -19.55 27.20 26.15
N HIS A 49 -20.18 27.61 27.26
CA HIS A 49 -20.06 26.95 28.56
C HIS A 49 -21.45 26.54 29.07
N PRO A 50 -21.63 25.31 29.60
CA PRO A 50 -22.89 24.91 30.23
C PRO A 50 -23.25 25.82 31.41
N ARG A 51 -24.55 26.13 31.56
CA ARG A 51 -25.05 27.03 32.63
C ARG A 51 -25.05 26.41 34.04
N LEU A 52 -24.74 25.11 34.16
CA LEU A 52 -24.77 24.37 35.41
C LEU A 52 -23.37 23.82 35.67
N ASN A 53 -22.69 24.33 36.71
CA ASN A 53 -21.32 23.91 37.07
C ASN A 53 -21.20 22.42 37.43
N THR A 54 -22.32 21.73 37.68
CA THR A 54 -22.40 20.28 37.88
C THR A 54 -22.33 19.46 36.59
N VAL A 55 -22.41 20.12 35.42
CA VAL A 55 -22.32 19.51 34.08
C VAL A 55 -21.24 20.27 33.30
N PRO A 56 -19.97 19.82 33.32
CA PRO A 56 -18.89 20.51 32.61
C PRO A 56 -19.01 20.39 31.08
N GLN A 57 -19.66 19.32 30.59
CA GLN A 57 -19.90 19.06 29.17
C GLN A 57 -21.25 18.34 28.99
N PHE A 58 -21.97 18.63 27.91
CA PHE A 58 -23.22 17.93 27.58
C PHE A 58 -22.93 16.58 26.91
N ARG A 59 -23.50 15.49 27.43
CA ARG A 59 -23.48 14.19 26.74
C ARG A 59 -24.58 14.13 25.68
N VAL A 60 -24.19 13.85 24.43
CA VAL A 60 -25.08 13.81 23.26
C VAL A 60 -25.10 12.38 22.72
N LEU A 61 -26.24 11.70 22.81
CA LEU A 61 -26.36 10.28 22.42
C LEU A 61 -26.77 10.14 20.95
N PHE A 62 -25.99 9.39 20.19
CA PHE A 62 -26.25 9.08 18.79
C PHE A 62 -26.95 7.73 18.66
N VAL A 63 -28.19 7.73 18.16
CA VAL A 63 -28.97 6.49 17.93
C VAL A 63 -29.50 6.45 16.50
N GLY A 64 -29.46 5.27 15.90
CA GLY A 64 -29.90 5.06 14.53
C GLY A 64 -29.53 3.68 14.00
N PRO A 65 -30.06 3.30 12.83
CA PRO A 65 -29.75 2.03 12.17
C PRO A 65 -28.25 1.75 12.00
N ILE A 66 -27.91 0.50 11.70
CA ILE A 66 -26.61 0.19 11.10
C ILE A 66 -26.42 0.95 9.78
N GLN A 67 -25.16 1.18 9.39
CA GLN A 67 -24.75 1.96 8.21
C GLN A 67 -25.16 3.45 8.17
N ALA A 68 -26.09 3.92 9.01
CA ALA A 68 -26.59 5.31 9.02
C ALA A 68 -25.52 6.39 9.32
N GLY A 69 -24.29 6.00 9.66
CA GLY A 69 -23.14 6.89 9.70
C GLY A 69 -22.82 7.54 11.05
N LYS A 70 -23.35 7.05 12.18
CA LYS A 70 -23.13 7.61 13.54
C LYS A 70 -21.67 7.97 13.84
N SER A 71 -20.78 6.97 13.79
CA SER A 71 -19.34 7.09 14.04
C SER A 71 -18.64 7.95 12.99
N SER A 72 -19.14 7.93 11.75
CA SER A 72 -18.64 8.77 10.65
C SER A 72 -18.99 10.25 10.88
N PHE A 73 -20.17 10.55 11.42
CA PHE A 73 -20.58 11.91 11.78
C PHE A 73 -19.72 12.46 12.93
N PHE A 74 -19.42 11.66 13.96
CA PHE A 74 -18.44 12.06 14.98
C PHE A 74 -17.07 12.38 14.35
N ASN A 75 -16.52 11.48 13.54
CA ASN A 75 -15.24 11.71 12.85
C ASN A 75 -15.28 12.98 11.99
N SER A 76 -16.42 13.27 11.35
CA SER A 76 -16.62 14.48 10.55
C SER A 76 -16.58 15.75 11.42
N VAL A 77 -17.24 15.75 12.58
CA VAL A 77 -17.18 16.85 13.55
C VAL A 77 -15.75 17.03 14.07
N LYS A 78 -15.09 15.96 14.52
CA LYS A 78 -13.69 16.01 14.99
C LYS A 78 -12.76 16.57 13.90
N SER A 79 -12.97 16.18 12.64
CA SER A 79 -12.18 16.65 11.50
C SER A 79 -12.30 18.14 11.21
N VAL A 80 -13.41 18.79 11.59
CA VAL A 80 -13.55 20.26 11.51
C VAL A 80 -12.64 20.95 12.53
N PHE A 81 -12.60 20.47 13.77
CA PHE A 81 -11.80 21.06 14.85
C PHE A 81 -10.31 20.69 14.83
N ARG A 82 -9.96 19.56 14.19
CA ARG A 82 -8.57 19.17 13.83
C ARG A 82 -8.11 19.70 12.46
N GLY A 83 -8.98 20.39 11.70
CA GLY A 83 -8.66 20.92 10.36
C GLY A 83 -8.30 19.89 9.27
N HIS A 84 -8.28 18.60 9.58
CA HIS A 84 -7.99 17.50 8.67
C HIS A 84 -8.90 16.29 8.94
N VAL A 85 -9.05 15.40 7.95
CA VAL A 85 -9.82 14.16 8.12
C VAL A 85 -9.18 13.29 9.20
N THR A 86 -10.01 12.79 10.12
CA THR A 86 -9.67 11.89 11.24
C THR A 86 -10.50 10.61 11.17
N SER A 87 -10.10 9.57 11.90
CA SER A 87 -10.93 8.36 12.11
C SER A 87 -10.59 7.73 13.46
N GLN A 88 -11.12 8.33 14.53
CA GLN A 88 -10.96 7.82 15.89
C GLN A 88 -12.08 6.82 16.22
N ALA A 89 -13.33 7.16 15.89
CA ALA A 89 -14.43 6.20 16.01
C ALA A 89 -14.41 5.26 14.80
N ILE A 90 -14.49 3.94 15.02
CA ILE A 90 -14.51 2.97 13.94
C ILE A 90 -15.84 3.09 13.19
N ALA A 91 -15.79 3.66 11.98
CA ALA A 91 -16.90 3.67 11.03
C ALA A 91 -16.74 2.53 10.02
N GLY A 92 -17.85 2.02 9.48
CA GLY A 92 -17.81 0.97 8.46
C GLY A 92 -19.19 0.55 7.92
N THR A 93 -19.18 -0.32 6.92
CA THR A 93 -20.35 -0.77 6.15
C THR A 93 -20.43 -2.31 6.04
N ASP A 94 -20.53 -3.02 7.16
CA ASP A 94 -20.86 -4.45 7.19
C ASP A 94 -22.40 -4.65 7.29
N LEU A 95 -22.85 -5.91 7.23
CA LEU A 95 -24.24 -6.34 7.43
C LEU A 95 -24.68 -6.34 8.90
N LYS A 96 -23.75 -6.07 9.82
CA LYS A 96 -23.98 -5.92 11.27
C LYS A 96 -23.34 -4.64 11.80
N SER A 97 -23.70 -4.23 13.01
CA SER A 97 -23.10 -3.09 13.68
C SER A 97 -21.59 -3.29 13.91
N VAL A 98 -20.79 -2.37 13.36
CA VAL A 98 -19.33 -2.32 13.54
C VAL A 98 -18.99 -1.83 14.96
N THR A 99 -19.66 -0.79 15.43
CA THR A 99 -19.66 -0.38 16.84
C THR A 99 -20.39 -1.44 17.68
N THR A 100 -19.73 -2.05 18.66
CA THR A 100 -20.33 -3.05 19.56
C THR A 100 -20.22 -2.69 21.05
N GLN A 101 -19.56 -1.57 21.36
CA GLN A 101 -19.39 -1.02 22.70
C GLN A 101 -20.03 0.37 22.80
N TYR A 102 -20.39 0.79 24.01
CA TYR A 102 -20.73 2.18 24.32
C TYR A 102 -19.44 2.99 24.48
N LYS A 103 -19.27 4.03 23.65
CA LYS A 103 -18.05 4.86 23.65
C LYS A 103 -18.38 6.33 23.70
N THR A 104 -17.62 7.11 24.46
CA THR A 104 -17.81 8.54 24.63
C THR A 104 -16.58 9.30 24.16
N TYR A 105 -16.79 10.22 23.22
CA TYR A 105 -15.70 10.92 22.54
C TYR A 105 -15.74 12.40 22.86
N GLN A 106 -14.62 12.94 23.32
CA GLN A 106 -14.40 14.36 23.51
C GLN A 106 -13.69 14.94 22.28
N VAL A 107 -14.03 16.17 21.89
CA VAL A 107 -13.34 16.89 20.82
C VAL A 107 -12.51 18.00 21.44
N LYS A 108 -11.21 18.05 21.10
CA LYS A 108 -10.31 19.15 21.44
C LYS A 108 -10.07 20.02 20.21
N ASN A 109 -10.02 21.34 20.39
CA ASN A 109 -9.60 22.30 19.38
C ASN A 109 -8.07 22.33 19.32
N GLU A 110 -7.51 22.07 18.15
CA GLU A 110 -6.05 21.96 17.96
C GLU A 110 -5.31 23.29 18.14
N LYS A 111 -6.00 24.43 17.96
CA LYS A 111 -5.36 25.75 17.96
C LYS A 111 -5.06 26.33 19.34
N ASP A 112 -5.81 25.92 20.35
CA ASP A 112 -5.75 26.46 21.72
C ASP A 112 -5.80 25.37 22.81
N GLY A 113 -5.94 24.10 22.43
CA GLY A 113 -6.02 22.97 23.36
C GLY A 113 -7.35 22.87 24.12
N SER A 114 -8.30 23.78 23.88
CA SER A 114 -9.60 23.77 24.56
C SER A 114 -10.40 22.51 24.22
N THR A 115 -11.06 21.93 25.22
CA THR A 115 -11.98 20.81 25.01
C THR A 115 -13.39 21.35 24.84
N LEU A 116 -14.11 20.90 23.81
CA LEU A 116 -15.47 21.38 23.53
C LEU A 116 -16.43 21.02 24.70
N PRO A 117 -17.49 21.82 24.92
CA PRO A 117 -18.50 21.57 25.96
C PRO A 117 -19.44 20.40 25.65
N ILE A 118 -19.03 19.46 24.80
CA ILE A 118 -19.84 18.36 24.26
C ILE A 118 -19.03 17.06 24.28
N ILE A 119 -19.64 16.01 24.83
CA ILE A 119 -19.19 14.62 24.70
C ILE A 119 -20.16 13.90 23.78
N PHE A 120 -19.65 13.28 22.71
CA PHE A 120 -20.46 12.48 21.79
C PHE A 120 -20.47 11.02 22.22
N CYS A 121 -21.65 10.48 22.50
CA CYS A 121 -21.83 9.08 22.92
C CYS A 121 -22.33 8.26 21.73
N ASP A 122 -21.50 7.36 21.20
CA ASP A 122 -21.85 6.45 20.10
C ASP A 122 -22.31 5.08 20.66
N THR A 123 -23.21 4.43 19.93
CA THR A 123 -23.83 3.16 20.35
C THR A 123 -23.74 2.10 19.26
N MET A 124 -23.96 0.84 19.68
CA MET A 124 -24.33 -0.22 18.74
C MET A 124 -25.57 0.21 17.91
N GLY A 125 -25.59 -0.18 16.64
CA GLY A 125 -26.68 0.15 15.73
C GLY A 125 -27.98 -0.57 16.05
N LEU A 126 -29.07 0.06 15.65
CA LEU A 126 -30.37 -0.62 15.60
C LEU A 126 -30.37 -1.58 14.41
N GLU A 127 -30.77 -2.83 14.66
CA GLU A 127 -30.99 -3.88 13.66
C GLU A 127 -32.35 -4.54 13.92
N GLU A 128 -32.87 -5.30 12.96
CA GLU A 128 -34.16 -6.00 13.15
C GLU A 128 -34.09 -7.02 14.29
N LYS A 129 -33.05 -7.86 14.30
CA LYS A 129 -32.98 -9.11 15.10
C LYS A 129 -31.80 -9.20 16.07
N GLN A 130 -30.69 -8.50 15.83
CA GLN A 130 -29.46 -8.57 16.62
C GLN A 130 -28.80 -7.18 16.65
N GLY A 131 -29.25 -6.29 17.53
CA GLY A 131 -28.74 -4.91 17.60
C GLY A 131 -28.98 -4.32 18.99
N LEU A 132 -28.80 -3.01 19.13
CA LEU A 132 -29.13 -2.30 20.38
C LEU A 132 -30.61 -2.53 20.75
N ASP A 133 -30.88 -2.95 21.98
CA ASP A 133 -32.24 -3.13 22.47
C ASP A 133 -32.91 -1.76 22.71
N ILE A 134 -34.22 -1.69 22.53
CA ILE A 134 -35.02 -0.49 22.83
C ILE A 134 -35.05 -0.26 24.34
N ASP A 135 -35.05 -1.32 25.14
CA ASP A 135 -35.12 -1.24 26.61
C ASP A 135 -33.76 -0.87 27.25
N ASP A 136 -32.64 -1.00 26.51
CA ASP A 136 -31.33 -0.47 26.89
C ASP A 136 -31.30 1.07 26.81
N VAL A 137 -32.02 1.68 25.87
CA VAL A 137 -31.92 3.13 25.60
C VAL A 137 -32.28 3.99 26.83
N PRO A 138 -33.35 3.72 27.60
CA PRO A 138 -33.61 4.38 28.88
C PRO A 138 -32.50 4.21 29.94
N ILE A 139 -31.75 3.10 29.89
CA ILE A 139 -30.66 2.79 30.82
C ILE A 139 -29.42 3.63 30.46
N ILE A 140 -29.10 3.73 29.16
CA ILE A 140 -28.04 4.62 28.63
C ILE A 140 -28.38 6.08 28.95
N ILE A 141 -29.62 6.51 28.70
CA ILE A 141 -30.06 7.90 28.94
C ILE A 141 -29.84 8.33 30.40
N LYS A 142 -30.12 7.43 31.35
CA LYS A 142 -29.92 7.67 32.78
C LYS A 142 -28.46 7.62 33.24
N GLY A 143 -27.50 7.31 32.36
CA GLY A 143 -26.08 7.24 32.71
C GLY A 143 -25.68 5.99 33.51
N HIS A 144 -26.52 4.96 33.57
CA HIS A 144 -26.23 3.73 34.33
C HIS A 144 -25.12 2.84 33.71
N ILE A 145 -24.55 3.24 32.57
CA ILE A 145 -23.65 2.42 31.75
C ILE A 145 -22.27 3.09 31.67
N PRO A 146 -21.18 2.37 31.99
CA PRO A 146 -19.82 2.91 31.94
C PRO A 146 -19.30 2.96 30.51
N GLU A 147 -18.22 3.72 30.31
CA GLU A 147 -17.43 3.71 29.08
C GLU A 147 -16.91 2.30 28.75
N ASN A 148 -16.81 2.00 27.45
CA ASN A 148 -16.41 0.71 26.88
C ASN A 148 -17.31 -0.48 27.26
N TYR A 149 -18.53 -0.22 27.76
CA TYR A 149 -19.52 -1.29 28.02
C TYR A 149 -19.83 -2.06 26.74
N GLN A 150 -19.59 -3.37 26.76
CA GLN A 150 -19.86 -4.28 25.64
C GLN A 150 -21.36 -4.61 25.59
N PHE A 151 -22.04 -4.23 24.50
CA PHE A 151 -23.44 -4.58 24.32
C PHE A 151 -23.61 -6.08 24.06
N ASN A 152 -24.70 -6.65 24.57
CA ASN A 152 -25.07 -8.05 24.37
C ASN A 152 -26.28 -8.14 23.41
N PRO A 153 -26.11 -8.55 22.13
CA PRO A 153 -27.22 -8.68 21.18
C PRO A 153 -28.26 -9.77 21.52
N ALA A 154 -28.07 -10.52 22.60
CA ALA A 154 -28.95 -11.61 23.04
C ALA A 154 -29.71 -11.32 24.36
N GLY A 155 -29.60 -10.12 24.94
CA GLY A 155 -30.41 -9.75 26.11
C GLY A 155 -30.06 -8.39 26.70
N ALA A 156 -31.11 -7.64 27.07
CA ALA A 156 -31.04 -6.29 27.62
C ALA A 156 -30.24 -6.17 28.93
N ILE A 157 -29.76 -4.95 29.19
CA ILE A 157 -28.87 -4.58 30.29
C ILE A 157 -29.61 -4.65 31.64
N GLN A 158 -28.95 -5.24 32.64
CA GLN A 158 -29.52 -5.44 33.98
C GLN A 158 -28.67 -4.72 35.04
N SER A 159 -29.25 -4.48 36.22
CA SER A 159 -28.51 -3.91 37.37
C SER A 159 -27.43 -4.84 37.94
N THR A 160 -27.38 -6.08 37.45
CA THR A 160 -26.34 -7.10 37.67
C THR A 160 -25.28 -7.14 36.57
N SER A 161 -25.42 -6.37 35.49
CA SER A 161 -24.43 -6.29 34.41
C SER A 161 -23.06 -5.78 34.94
N PRO A 162 -21.92 -6.30 34.42
CA PRO A 162 -20.60 -5.81 34.78
C PRO A 162 -20.47 -4.29 34.60
N GLY A 163 -20.02 -3.60 35.65
CA GLY A 163 -19.80 -2.15 35.64
C GLY A 163 -21.06 -1.28 35.72
N TYR A 164 -22.27 -1.85 35.92
CA TYR A 164 -23.51 -1.07 36.03
C TYR A 164 -23.43 0.01 37.14
N ILE A 165 -23.57 1.28 36.75
CA ILE A 165 -23.52 2.43 37.64
C ILE A 165 -24.87 2.55 38.34
N LYS A 166 -24.93 2.16 39.61
CA LYS A 166 -26.19 2.14 40.39
C LYS A 166 -26.82 3.53 40.52
N ASP A 167 -26.02 4.51 40.94
CA ASP A 167 -26.45 5.86 41.28
C ASP A 167 -25.68 6.90 40.41
N PRO A 168 -26.02 7.03 39.12
CA PRO A 168 -25.32 7.90 38.18
C PRO A 168 -25.58 9.38 38.46
N SER A 169 -24.52 10.19 38.44
CA SER A 169 -24.63 11.63 38.71
C SER A 169 -25.09 12.39 37.46
N PHE A 170 -25.51 13.65 37.61
CA PHE A 170 -26.15 14.39 36.52
C PHE A 170 -25.24 14.59 35.29
N LYS A 171 -23.92 14.71 35.47
CA LYS A 171 -22.91 14.72 34.39
C LYS A 171 -22.77 13.40 33.61
N ASP A 172 -23.28 12.30 34.15
CA ASP A 172 -23.18 10.96 33.54
C ASP A 172 -24.41 10.65 32.67
N GLN A 173 -25.51 11.40 32.86
CA GLN A 173 -26.76 11.30 32.10
C GLN A 173 -26.62 11.89 30.70
N ILE A 174 -27.50 11.47 29.78
CA ILE A 174 -27.60 12.04 28.43
C ILE A 174 -28.43 13.32 28.47
N HIS A 175 -27.89 14.37 27.82
CA HIS A 175 -28.44 15.72 27.84
C HIS A 175 -29.19 16.08 26.54
N CYS A 176 -28.83 15.45 25.43
CA CYS A 176 -29.49 15.60 24.13
C CYS A 176 -29.48 14.27 23.37
N PHE A 177 -30.57 13.98 22.65
CA PHE A 177 -30.75 12.74 21.91
C PHE A 177 -30.77 13.01 20.40
N VAL A 178 -29.95 12.31 19.62
CA VAL A 178 -29.80 12.55 18.18
C VAL A 178 -30.11 11.29 17.39
N PHE A 179 -31.17 11.36 16.58
CA PHE A 179 -31.45 10.37 15.55
C PHE A 179 -30.55 10.62 14.33
N ILE A 180 -29.77 9.61 13.94
CA ILE A 180 -28.92 9.67 12.76
C ILE A 180 -29.48 8.72 11.70
N ILE A 181 -29.84 9.28 10.53
CA ILE A 181 -30.57 8.58 9.46
C ILE A 181 -29.94 8.89 8.10
N GLU A 182 -29.80 7.88 7.25
CA GLU A 182 -29.21 8.00 5.91
C GLU A 182 -30.24 8.55 4.90
N ALA A 183 -29.98 9.74 4.34
CA ALA A 183 -30.90 10.48 3.48
C ALA A 183 -31.41 9.72 2.24
N PRO A 184 -30.60 8.97 1.46
CA PRO A 184 -31.13 8.14 0.38
C PRO A 184 -32.01 7.00 0.88
N LYS A 185 -31.78 6.46 2.09
CA LYS A 185 -32.50 5.28 2.62
C LYS A 185 -33.78 5.59 3.41
N ILE A 186 -34.08 6.85 3.72
CA ILE A 186 -35.32 7.29 4.43
C ILE A 186 -36.57 6.58 3.90
N GLU A 187 -36.76 6.65 2.58
CA GLU A 187 -37.97 6.16 1.89
C GLU A 187 -38.02 4.63 1.78
N ILE A 188 -36.96 3.91 2.17
CA ILE A 188 -36.88 2.44 2.12
C ILE A 188 -36.57 1.79 3.47
N LEU A 189 -36.79 2.51 4.57
CA LEU A 189 -36.70 1.95 5.93
C LEU A 189 -37.82 0.92 6.19
N PRO A 190 -37.49 -0.32 6.63
CA PRO A 190 -38.50 -1.32 6.98
C PRO A 190 -39.43 -0.91 8.13
N ASP A 191 -40.71 -1.29 8.06
CA ASP A 191 -41.76 -0.90 9.03
C ASP A 191 -41.44 -1.28 10.48
N ASN A 192 -40.76 -2.40 10.69
CA ASN A 192 -40.33 -2.86 12.01
C ASN A 192 -39.29 -1.90 12.62
N MET A 193 -38.28 -1.47 11.86
CA MET A 193 -37.27 -0.48 12.23
C MET A 193 -37.91 0.90 12.44
N LEU A 194 -38.92 1.22 11.65
CA LEU A 194 -39.78 2.39 11.80
C LEU A 194 -40.45 2.44 13.18
N GLU A 195 -41.09 1.35 13.62
CA GLU A 195 -41.68 1.28 14.96
C GLU A 195 -40.64 1.18 16.08
N LYS A 196 -39.43 0.63 15.85
CA LYS A 196 -38.31 0.76 16.80
C LYS A 196 -37.96 2.23 17.03
N LEU A 197 -37.72 2.99 15.95
CA LEU A 197 -37.40 4.42 16.00
C LEU A 197 -38.53 5.25 16.62
N LYS A 198 -39.79 5.01 16.24
CA LYS A 198 -40.96 5.66 16.85
C LYS A 198 -41.08 5.34 18.34
N THR A 199 -40.78 4.11 18.78
CA THR A 199 -40.84 3.71 20.19
C THR A 199 -39.73 4.34 21.02
N ILE A 200 -38.51 4.40 20.48
CA ILE A 200 -37.41 5.16 21.08
C ILE A 200 -37.81 6.64 21.23
N ARG A 201 -38.37 7.27 20.18
CA ARG A 201 -38.89 8.66 20.21
C ARG A 201 -40.00 8.86 21.25
N ARG A 202 -40.93 7.90 21.39
CA ARG A 202 -41.97 7.90 22.44
C ARG A 202 -41.35 7.84 23.84
N ASN A 203 -40.27 7.09 24.03
CA ASN A 203 -39.60 6.95 25.33
C ASN A 203 -38.70 8.16 25.69
N THR A 204 -37.96 8.72 24.73
CA THR A 204 -37.18 9.97 24.94
C THR A 204 -38.09 11.15 25.24
N ASN A 205 -39.27 11.24 24.61
CA ASN A 205 -40.29 12.24 24.92
C ASN A 205 -40.77 12.15 26.38
N LYS A 206 -41.04 10.94 26.91
CA LYS A 206 -41.45 10.74 28.31
C LYS A 206 -40.37 11.19 29.31
N LEU A 207 -39.10 11.13 28.91
CA LEU A 207 -37.95 11.55 29.71
C LEU A 207 -37.61 13.04 29.53
N GLY A 208 -38.39 13.78 28.74
CA GLY A 208 -38.21 15.22 28.54
C GLY A 208 -36.97 15.63 27.72
N LEU A 209 -36.28 14.67 27.07
CA LEU A 209 -35.03 14.97 26.37
C LEU A 209 -35.25 15.75 25.06
N PRO A 210 -34.48 16.84 24.83
CA PRO A 210 -34.35 17.47 23.53
C PRO A 210 -33.90 16.46 22.47
N GLN A 211 -34.57 16.49 21.31
CA GLN A 211 -34.32 15.57 20.21
C GLN A 211 -33.97 16.31 18.93
N LEU A 212 -32.93 15.84 18.25
CA LEU A 212 -32.48 16.29 16.94
C LEU A 212 -32.53 15.12 15.94
N VAL A 213 -32.74 15.43 14.67
CA VAL A 213 -32.55 14.47 13.56
C VAL A 213 -31.46 15.00 12.65
N ILE A 214 -30.45 14.17 12.37
CA ILE A 214 -29.36 14.46 11.44
C ILE A 214 -29.48 13.51 10.25
N LEU A 215 -29.57 14.10 9.06
CA LEU A 215 -29.57 13.36 7.80
C LEU A 215 -28.13 13.26 7.27
N THR A 216 -27.64 12.05 7.12
CA THR A 216 -26.30 11.75 6.57
C THR A 216 -26.38 11.39 5.08
N LYS A 217 -25.25 11.43 4.36
CA LYS A 217 -25.17 11.10 2.92
C LYS A 217 -26.12 11.94 2.04
N VAL A 218 -26.22 13.24 2.33
CA VAL A 218 -27.06 14.18 1.55
C VAL A 218 -26.54 14.41 0.13
N ASP A 219 -25.25 14.20 -0.07
CA ASP A 219 -24.52 14.15 -1.35
C ASP A 219 -25.02 13.02 -2.27
N GLU A 220 -25.47 11.89 -1.71
CA GLU A 220 -26.05 10.77 -2.47
C GLU A 220 -27.51 11.02 -2.91
N VAL A 221 -28.17 12.10 -2.45
CA VAL A 221 -29.59 12.35 -2.75
C VAL A 221 -29.82 12.84 -4.18
N CYS A 222 -28.92 13.65 -4.75
CA CYS A 222 -28.94 13.99 -6.17
C CYS A 222 -27.55 14.43 -6.70
N PRO A 223 -27.26 14.24 -8.01
CA PRO A 223 -25.91 14.42 -8.57
C PRO A 223 -25.32 15.84 -8.49
N SER A 224 -26.13 16.86 -8.18
CA SER A 224 -25.62 18.22 -7.92
C SER A 224 -24.99 18.35 -6.52
N LEU A 225 -25.53 17.65 -5.52
CA LEU A 225 -25.02 17.72 -4.14
C LEU A 225 -23.69 16.98 -3.97
N GLY A 226 -23.51 15.86 -4.68
CA GLY A 226 -22.21 15.20 -4.82
C GLY A 226 -21.14 16.04 -5.53
N LYS A 227 -21.51 17.14 -6.21
CA LYS A 227 -20.58 18.14 -6.74
C LYS A 227 -20.41 19.35 -5.82
N ASN A 228 -21.48 19.79 -5.17
CA ASN A 228 -21.45 20.91 -4.23
C ASN A 228 -22.48 20.77 -3.10
N VAL A 229 -21.99 20.51 -1.89
CA VAL A 229 -22.82 20.39 -0.68
C VAL A 229 -23.43 21.72 -0.22
N SER A 230 -22.94 22.88 -0.66
CA SER A 230 -23.53 24.18 -0.26
C SER A 230 -24.96 24.37 -0.79
N ASP A 231 -25.33 23.66 -1.86
CA ASP A 231 -26.65 23.69 -2.47
C ASP A 231 -27.66 22.75 -1.77
N VAL A 232 -27.30 22.12 -0.64
CA VAL A 232 -28.18 21.24 0.15
C VAL A 232 -29.50 21.92 0.52
N TYR A 233 -29.46 23.20 0.91
CA TYR A 233 -30.65 24.00 1.21
C TYR A 233 -31.37 24.55 -0.02
N ARG A 234 -30.93 24.23 -1.25
CA ARG A 234 -31.66 24.49 -2.51
C ARG A 234 -32.29 23.23 -3.10
N SER A 235 -31.89 22.03 -2.67
CA SER A 235 -32.46 20.78 -3.20
C SER A 235 -33.87 20.55 -2.67
N LYS A 236 -34.86 20.49 -3.58
CA LYS A 236 -36.25 20.13 -3.25
C LYS A 236 -36.35 18.72 -2.67
N GLU A 237 -35.51 17.80 -3.13
CA GLU A 237 -35.55 16.42 -2.66
C GLU A 237 -35.02 16.27 -1.22
N VAL A 238 -34.06 17.11 -0.83
CA VAL A 238 -33.60 17.20 0.57
C VAL A 238 -34.61 17.96 1.44
N GLU A 239 -35.28 19.01 0.92
CA GLU A 239 -36.40 19.66 1.61
C GLU A 239 -37.53 18.66 1.90
N LYS A 240 -38.01 17.95 0.87
CA LYS A 240 -39.02 16.88 0.96
C LYS A 240 -38.62 15.81 1.98
N LYS A 241 -37.34 15.40 2.01
CA LYS A 241 -36.83 14.40 2.96
C LYS A 241 -36.58 14.92 4.38
N ALA A 242 -36.52 16.24 4.57
CA ALA A 242 -36.35 16.89 5.88
C ALA A 242 -37.66 17.47 6.46
N MET A 243 -38.70 17.64 5.63
CA MET A 243 -40.03 18.15 6.03
C MET A 243 -41.15 17.12 5.90
N GLY A 244 -41.00 16.10 5.06
CA GLY A 244 -41.99 15.03 4.89
C GLY A 244 -41.94 13.98 6.01
N ASP A 245 -43.02 13.23 6.16
CA ASP A 245 -43.05 12.06 7.05
C ASP A 245 -42.13 10.95 6.48
N ILE A 246 -41.34 10.33 7.36
CA ILE A 246 -40.21 9.44 7.05
C ILE A 246 -40.67 8.04 6.57
N PHE A 247 -41.91 7.91 6.09
CA PHE A 247 -42.69 6.66 6.14
C PHE A 247 -43.39 6.29 4.80
N SER A 248 -42.70 6.32 3.65
CA SER A 248 -43.28 5.96 2.32
C SER A 248 -42.23 5.52 1.26
N THR A 249 -42.54 4.48 0.46
CA THR A 249 -41.66 3.75 -0.52
C THR A 249 -42.07 3.94 -1.99
N PRO A 250 -41.14 3.84 -3.00
CA PRO A 250 -41.05 2.67 -3.91
C PRO A 250 -39.63 2.38 -4.55
N GLN A 251 -39.54 1.55 -5.62
CA GLN A 251 -38.30 0.87 -6.14
C GLN A 251 -37.84 1.17 -7.61
N PRO A 252 -36.58 0.83 -8.04
CA PRO A 252 -36.02 0.97 -9.42
C PRO A 252 -35.44 -0.32 -10.11
N GLN A 253 -34.94 -0.23 -11.37
CA GLN A 253 -34.23 -1.30 -12.16
C GLN A 253 -33.15 -0.77 -13.18
N SER A 254 -32.37 -1.65 -13.87
CA SER A 254 -31.11 -1.33 -14.62
C SER A 254 -30.74 -2.26 -15.83
N THR A 255 -29.73 -1.90 -16.69
CA THR A 255 -29.15 -2.72 -17.81
C THR A 255 -27.65 -2.42 -18.18
N GLN A 256 -27.01 -3.16 -19.14
CA GLN A 256 -25.53 -3.20 -19.44
C GLN A 256 -25.13 -3.14 -20.96
N THR A 257 -23.81 -3.11 -21.33
CA THR A 257 -23.27 -3.17 -22.74
C THR A 257 -21.81 -3.76 -22.89
N LYS A 258 -21.13 -3.73 -24.08
CA LYS A 258 -19.88 -4.48 -24.48
C LYS A 258 -18.81 -3.70 -25.34
N LYS A 259 -17.67 -4.33 -25.76
CA LYS A 259 -16.34 -3.76 -26.20
C LYS A 259 -15.71 -4.33 -27.53
N THR A 260 -14.53 -3.80 -27.97
CA THR A 260 -13.58 -4.39 -29.00
C THR A 260 -12.09 -3.88 -28.93
N ASP A 261 -11.17 -4.43 -29.77
CA ASP A 261 -9.67 -4.59 -29.60
C ASP A 261 -8.64 -3.52 -30.16
N VAL A 262 -7.30 -3.81 -30.08
CA VAL A 262 -6.13 -2.85 -30.10
C VAL A 262 -4.87 -3.31 -30.94
N ASN A 263 -3.86 -2.43 -31.15
CA ASN A 263 -2.67 -2.48 -32.06
C ASN A 263 -1.27 -2.73 -31.37
N GLU A 264 -0.17 -2.91 -32.13
CA GLU A 264 1.14 -3.45 -31.68
C GLU A 264 2.22 -2.50 -31.11
N MET A 265 2.59 -1.38 -31.78
CA MET A 265 3.66 -0.49 -31.28
C MET A 265 3.11 0.59 -30.33
N MET A 266 3.88 0.90 -29.27
CA MET A 266 3.45 1.85 -28.24
C MET A 266 3.87 3.28 -28.56
N GLU A 267 2.91 4.21 -28.53
CA GLU A 267 3.12 5.66 -28.75
C GLU A 267 4.11 6.28 -27.75
N GLN A 268 4.05 5.79 -26.50
CA GLN A 268 4.86 6.23 -25.37
C GLN A 268 5.68 5.05 -24.83
N PRO A 269 6.90 5.29 -24.33
CA PRO A 269 7.71 4.23 -23.77
C PRO A 269 7.20 3.81 -22.39
N TRP A 270 7.37 2.53 -22.01
CA TRP A 270 7.06 2.06 -20.64
C TRP A 270 8.19 2.35 -19.64
N ARG A 271 9.34 2.86 -20.10
CA ARG A 271 10.41 3.45 -19.29
C ARG A 271 10.99 4.68 -19.97
N ASP A 272 11.06 5.77 -19.22
CA ASP A 272 11.62 7.03 -19.71
C ASP A 272 13.15 7.02 -19.65
N VAL A 273 13.80 7.30 -20.78
CA VAL A 273 15.25 7.46 -20.90
C VAL A 273 15.56 8.67 -21.77
N THR A 274 16.47 9.53 -21.28
CA THR A 274 16.97 10.69 -22.05
C THR A 274 18.16 10.28 -22.90
N TRP A 275 17.91 10.01 -24.18
CA TRP A 275 18.91 9.67 -25.20
C TRP A 275 19.67 10.93 -25.67
N LYS A 276 20.54 11.49 -24.81
CA LYS A 276 21.34 12.70 -25.09
C LYS A 276 22.70 12.69 -24.40
N THR A 277 23.69 13.33 -25.02
CA THR A 277 25.08 13.48 -24.53
C THR A 277 25.17 14.08 -23.13
N VAL A 278 24.22 14.97 -22.78
CA VAL A 278 24.14 15.57 -21.45
C VAL A 278 23.83 14.52 -20.37
N GLU A 279 22.87 13.63 -20.62
CA GLU A 279 22.55 12.54 -19.68
C GLU A 279 23.68 11.49 -19.66
N ARG A 280 24.29 11.16 -20.81
CA ARG A 280 25.49 10.30 -20.88
C ARG A 280 26.63 10.84 -20.00
N LYS A 281 26.92 12.15 -20.07
CA LYS A 281 27.95 12.81 -19.23
C LYS A 281 27.55 12.81 -17.75
N LYS A 282 26.30 13.17 -17.44
CA LYS A 282 25.75 13.12 -16.06
C LYS A 282 25.87 11.73 -15.44
N LEU A 283 25.48 10.68 -16.16
CA LEU A 283 25.60 9.28 -15.76
C LEU A 283 27.05 8.89 -15.44
N MET A 284 28.01 9.27 -16.30
CA MET A 284 29.43 9.03 -16.05
C MET A 284 29.92 9.74 -14.78
N CYS A 285 29.54 11.00 -14.57
CA CYS A 285 29.90 11.74 -13.36
C CYS A 285 29.26 11.14 -12.10
N GLU A 286 27.98 10.73 -12.16
CA GLU A 286 27.27 10.07 -11.06
C GLU A 286 27.97 8.76 -10.64
N ILE A 287 28.35 7.92 -11.61
CA ILE A 287 29.03 6.64 -11.37
C ILE A 287 30.48 6.84 -10.87
N ALA A 288 31.21 7.83 -11.39
CA ALA A 288 32.58 8.12 -10.98
C ALA A 288 32.70 8.85 -9.64
N ALA A 289 31.62 9.52 -9.19
CA ALA A 289 31.53 10.17 -7.88
C ALA A 289 30.82 9.29 -6.82
N TYR A 290 30.33 8.10 -7.18
CA TYR A 290 29.65 7.20 -6.26
C TYR A 290 30.63 6.59 -5.26
N HIS A 291 30.23 6.53 -3.99
CA HIS A 291 31.01 5.92 -2.90
C HIS A 291 30.04 5.11 -2.02
N PRO A 292 30.39 3.89 -1.56
CA PRO A 292 29.54 3.11 -0.66
C PRO A 292 29.32 3.81 0.69
N ARG A 293 28.15 3.61 1.31
CA ARG A 293 27.82 4.20 2.63
C ARG A 293 28.66 3.67 3.80
N SER A 294 29.06 2.41 3.75
CA SER A 294 29.78 1.75 4.84
C SER A 294 31.28 1.85 4.64
N ASN A 295 31.99 2.43 5.62
CA ASN A 295 33.46 2.48 5.63
C ASN A 295 34.11 1.08 5.60
N SER A 296 33.39 0.04 6.03
CA SER A 296 33.82 -1.36 5.96
C SER A 296 33.82 -1.94 4.53
N VAL A 297 33.17 -1.26 3.57
CA VAL A 297 33.02 -1.68 2.17
C VAL A 297 33.54 -0.57 1.26
N PRO A 298 34.84 -0.54 0.89
CA PRO A 298 35.39 0.49 0.03
C PRO A 298 34.98 0.35 -1.46
N GLN A 299 34.57 -0.85 -1.88
CA GLN A 299 34.07 -1.16 -3.22
C GLN A 299 33.04 -2.30 -3.14
N PHE A 300 31.96 -2.20 -3.91
CA PHE A 300 30.97 -3.28 -4.02
C PHE A 300 31.52 -4.43 -4.88
N ARG A 301 31.44 -5.67 -4.40
CA ARG A 301 31.68 -6.85 -5.24
C ARG A 301 30.39 -7.31 -5.91
N VAL A 302 30.43 -7.48 -7.22
CA VAL A 302 29.24 -7.77 -8.05
C VAL A 302 29.45 -9.06 -8.83
N LEU A 303 28.65 -10.08 -8.53
CA LEU A 303 28.80 -11.42 -9.11
C LEU A 303 28.01 -11.56 -10.40
N PHE A 304 28.68 -11.91 -11.50
CA PHE A 304 28.07 -12.16 -12.81
C PHE A 304 27.86 -13.65 -13.03
N MET A 305 26.61 -14.08 -13.17
CA MET A 305 26.25 -15.48 -13.42
C MET A 305 25.24 -15.64 -14.56
N GLY A 306 25.20 -16.82 -15.17
CA GLY A 306 24.29 -17.12 -16.28
C GLY A 306 24.86 -18.17 -17.24
N PRO A 307 24.08 -18.60 -18.24
CA PRO A 307 24.47 -19.63 -19.20
C PRO A 307 25.78 -19.35 -19.95
N VAL A 308 26.33 -20.40 -20.58
CA VAL A 308 27.34 -20.25 -21.64
C VAL A 308 26.73 -19.45 -22.81
N GLY A 309 27.54 -18.62 -23.46
CA GLY A 309 27.09 -17.74 -24.57
C GLY A 309 26.39 -16.45 -24.15
N ALA A 310 25.85 -16.36 -22.93
CA ALA A 310 24.97 -15.25 -22.51
C ALA A 310 25.61 -13.84 -22.43
N GLY A 311 26.93 -13.73 -22.62
CA GLY A 311 27.62 -12.44 -22.78
C GLY A 311 28.24 -11.83 -21.53
N LYS A 312 28.40 -12.58 -20.42
CA LYS A 312 29.02 -12.10 -19.15
C LYS A 312 30.28 -11.27 -19.35
N SER A 313 31.31 -11.89 -19.94
CA SER A 313 32.62 -11.28 -20.19
C SER A 313 32.56 -10.17 -21.26
N SER A 314 31.57 -10.22 -22.16
CA SER A 314 31.27 -9.16 -23.15
C SER A 314 30.63 -7.93 -22.48
N PHE A 315 29.74 -8.10 -21.49
CA PHE A 315 29.18 -6.98 -20.73
C PHE A 315 30.28 -6.28 -19.91
N PHE A 316 31.17 -7.02 -19.25
CA PHE A 316 32.35 -6.45 -18.59
C PHE A 316 33.24 -5.64 -19.56
N ASN A 317 33.58 -6.20 -20.73
CA ASN A 317 34.34 -5.48 -21.75
C ASN A 317 33.60 -4.23 -22.24
N SER A 318 32.28 -4.29 -22.38
CA SER A 318 31.44 -3.15 -22.76
C SER A 318 31.48 -2.03 -21.72
N VAL A 319 31.27 -2.37 -20.44
CA VAL A 319 31.42 -1.46 -19.29
C VAL A 319 32.79 -0.79 -19.28
N LYS A 320 33.87 -1.57 -19.40
CA LYS A 320 35.24 -1.05 -19.44
C LYS A 320 35.45 -0.08 -20.61
N SER A 321 34.89 -0.41 -21.77
CA SER A 321 35.00 0.40 -22.99
C SER A 321 34.33 1.77 -22.84
N VAL A 322 33.10 1.79 -22.31
CA VAL A 322 32.35 3.03 -22.02
C VAL A 322 33.15 3.94 -21.08
N ILE A 323 33.69 3.39 -19.99
CA ILE A 323 34.43 4.15 -18.96
C ILE A 323 35.76 4.70 -19.50
N ARG A 324 36.43 3.98 -20.41
CA ARG A 324 37.67 4.46 -21.06
C ARG A 324 37.42 5.44 -22.21
N GLY A 325 36.29 5.31 -22.89
CA GLY A 325 35.95 6.10 -24.08
C GLY A 325 36.42 5.52 -25.41
N TYR A 326 36.79 4.23 -25.46
CA TYR A 326 37.12 3.48 -26.68
C TYR A 326 36.86 1.98 -26.47
N VAL A 327 36.68 1.20 -27.54
CA VAL A 327 36.36 -0.24 -27.44
C VAL A 327 37.57 -1.04 -26.93
N THR A 328 37.36 -1.93 -25.96
CA THR A 328 38.41 -2.72 -25.30
C THR A 328 37.99 -4.17 -25.03
N THR A 329 38.97 -5.08 -25.17
CA THR A 329 38.80 -6.52 -24.90
C THR A 329 39.83 -6.95 -23.86
N GLN A 330 39.41 -7.22 -22.63
CA GLN A 330 40.29 -7.72 -21.55
C GLN A 330 39.84 -9.09 -21.03
N ALA A 331 38.55 -9.30 -20.80
CA ALA A 331 38.03 -10.62 -20.50
C ALA A 331 37.88 -11.41 -21.81
N PRO A 332 38.31 -12.69 -21.86
CA PRO A 332 38.27 -13.49 -23.09
C PRO A 332 36.81 -13.77 -23.49
N VAL A 333 36.43 -13.33 -24.69
CA VAL A 333 35.09 -13.58 -25.24
C VAL A 333 35.08 -14.91 -25.98
N ALA A 334 34.14 -15.80 -25.66
CA ALA A 334 33.91 -17.00 -26.45
C ALA A 334 33.18 -16.64 -27.75
N GLY A 335 33.62 -17.22 -28.87
CA GLY A 335 32.80 -17.27 -30.10
C GLY A 335 31.64 -18.26 -29.96
N THR A 336 31.21 -18.86 -31.07
CA THR A 336 30.13 -19.87 -31.15
C THR A 336 30.50 -21.25 -30.53
N CYS A 337 31.32 -21.28 -29.47
CA CYS A 337 31.70 -22.50 -28.77
C CYS A 337 30.60 -22.97 -27.81
N SER A 338 30.41 -24.30 -27.74
CA SER A 338 29.37 -24.96 -26.94
C SER A 338 29.76 -25.24 -25.47
N SER A 339 30.88 -24.72 -24.98
CA SER A 339 31.39 -24.96 -23.62
C SER A 339 32.02 -23.71 -22.99
N SER A 340 32.04 -23.65 -21.65
CA SER A 340 32.63 -22.53 -20.90
C SER A 340 34.12 -22.31 -21.21
N ARG A 341 34.48 -21.06 -21.55
CA ARG A 341 35.88 -20.61 -21.69
C ARG A 341 36.47 -20.03 -20.40
N THR A 342 35.64 -19.47 -19.52
CA THR A 342 36.03 -19.05 -18.16
C THR A 342 35.91 -20.26 -17.24
N VAL A 343 37.03 -20.86 -16.83
CA VAL A 343 37.07 -21.98 -15.84
C VAL A 343 37.57 -21.50 -14.46
N GLN A 344 38.01 -20.24 -14.37
CA GLN A 344 38.50 -19.62 -13.15
C GLN A 344 37.53 -18.53 -12.67
N TYR A 345 37.26 -18.49 -11.37
CA TYR A 345 36.66 -17.32 -10.72
C TYR A 345 37.64 -16.14 -10.82
N LYS A 346 37.20 -15.00 -11.35
CA LYS A 346 38.08 -13.83 -11.55
C LYS A 346 37.44 -12.53 -11.14
N THR A 347 38.22 -11.72 -10.43
CA THR A 347 37.83 -10.39 -9.97
C THR A 347 38.49 -9.31 -10.84
N TYR A 348 37.70 -8.32 -11.27
CA TYR A 348 38.13 -7.25 -12.16
C TYR A 348 37.77 -5.88 -11.57
N GLN A 349 38.79 -5.10 -11.23
CA GLN A 349 38.66 -3.68 -10.92
C GLN A 349 38.75 -2.84 -12.19
N ILE A 350 37.95 -1.76 -12.27
CA ILE A 350 38.02 -0.79 -13.36
C ILE A 350 38.61 0.52 -12.84
N LYS A 351 39.65 1.01 -13.52
CA LYS A 351 40.24 2.34 -13.32
C LYS A 351 39.94 3.23 -14.52
N ASN A 352 39.57 4.48 -14.25
CA ASN A 352 39.54 5.54 -15.25
C ASN A 352 40.98 6.03 -15.47
N GLU A 353 41.45 5.98 -16.71
CA GLU A 353 42.83 6.37 -17.05
C GLU A 353 43.03 7.89 -17.15
N LYS A 354 41.95 8.69 -17.10
CA LYS A 354 42.01 10.16 -17.22
C LYS A 354 42.17 10.89 -15.88
N ASP A 355 41.76 10.27 -14.77
CA ASP A 355 41.86 10.82 -13.41
C ASP A 355 42.54 9.85 -12.41
N GLY A 356 42.91 8.64 -12.85
CA GLY A 356 43.53 7.60 -12.04
C GLY A 356 42.59 6.87 -11.08
N LYS A 357 41.32 7.25 -10.97
CA LYS A 357 40.40 6.74 -9.96
C LYS A 357 39.90 5.33 -10.29
N THR A 358 39.84 4.49 -9.26
CA THR A 358 39.07 3.24 -9.27
C THR A 358 37.58 3.54 -9.18
N LEU A 359 36.76 2.88 -9.98
CA LEU A 359 35.32 2.83 -9.72
C LEU A 359 35.03 2.09 -8.40
N PRO A 360 33.92 2.37 -7.70
CA PRO A 360 33.53 1.69 -6.46
C PRO A 360 32.99 0.26 -6.70
N ILE A 361 33.40 -0.42 -7.77
CA ILE A 361 32.90 -1.74 -8.18
C ILE A 361 34.06 -2.68 -8.51
N ILE A 362 33.97 -3.91 -8.00
CA ILE A 362 34.75 -5.07 -8.41
C ILE A 362 33.79 -6.06 -9.10
N PHE A 363 34.03 -6.39 -10.36
CA PHE A 363 33.23 -7.38 -11.08
C PHE A 363 33.82 -8.78 -10.91
N CYS A 364 32.99 -9.73 -10.49
CA CYS A 364 33.37 -11.12 -10.25
C CYS A 364 32.74 -11.99 -11.35
N ASP A 365 33.55 -12.50 -12.28
CA ASP A 365 33.10 -13.38 -13.38
C ASP A 365 33.29 -14.86 -12.99
N THR A 366 32.31 -15.71 -13.32
CA THR A 366 32.34 -17.15 -13.07
C THR A 366 32.35 -17.97 -14.35
N MET A 367 32.61 -19.27 -14.19
CA MET A 367 32.22 -20.26 -15.20
C MET A 367 30.72 -20.17 -15.50
N GLY A 368 30.35 -20.50 -16.75
CA GLY A 368 28.96 -20.48 -17.18
C GLY A 368 28.13 -21.61 -16.57
N LEU A 369 26.82 -21.40 -16.53
CA LEU A 369 25.87 -22.46 -16.22
C LEU A 369 25.66 -23.34 -17.46
N GLU A 370 25.70 -24.65 -17.27
CA GLU A 370 25.44 -25.68 -18.29
C GLU A 370 24.39 -26.67 -17.74
N GLU A 371 23.63 -27.34 -18.60
CA GLU A 371 22.50 -28.20 -18.16
C GLU A 371 22.91 -29.60 -17.71
N ARG A 372 24.00 -30.11 -18.27
CA ARG A 372 24.58 -31.42 -17.93
C ARG A 372 25.09 -31.41 -16.47
N GLU A 373 25.00 -32.52 -15.77
CA GLU A 373 25.70 -32.69 -14.48
C GLU A 373 27.20 -32.93 -14.73
N GLY A 374 28.05 -32.49 -13.80
CA GLY A 374 29.50 -32.48 -14.01
C GLY A 374 29.99 -31.48 -15.07
N ALA A 375 29.18 -30.47 -15.43
CA ALA A 375 29.52 -29.44 -16.41
C ALA A 375 29.03 -28.05 -15.98
N GLY A 376 29.78 -27.01 -16.35
CA GLY A 376 29.56 -25.65 -15.87
C GLY A 376 29.87 -25.49 -14.37
N LEU A 377 29.43 -24.36 -13.79
CA LEU A 377 29.59 -24.06 -12.36
C LEU A 377 28.76 -25.03 -11.47
N HIS A 378 29.37 -25.57 -10.41
CA HIS A 378 28.67 -26.36 -9.39
C HIS A 378 27.81 -25.44 -8.51
N ILE A 379 26.54 -25.80 -8.26
CA ILE A 379 25.61 -24.88 -7.56
C ILE A 379 26.02 -24.67 -6.09
N ASP A 380 26.72 -25.65 -5.49
CA ASP A 380 27.27 -25.55 -4.13
C ASP A 380 28.54 -24.67 -4.01
N ASP A 381 29.15 -24.24 -5.13
CA ASP A 381 30.17 -23.18 -5.07
C ASP A 381 29.52 -21.80 -4.84
N VAL A 382 28.24 -21.61 -5.19
CA VAL A 382 27.60 -20.28 -5.14
C VAL A 382 27.56 -19.70 -3.72
N PRO A 383 27.20 -20.44 -2.65
CA PRO A 383 27.31 -19.94 -1.27
C PRO A 383 28.76 -19.62 -0.85
N ASN A 384 29.75 -20.40 -1.29
CA ASN A 384 31.17 -20.14 -1.00
C ASN A 384 31.65 -18.85 -1.68
N ILE A 385 31.26 -18.62 -2.93
CA ILE A 385 31.59 -17.39 -3.68
C ILE A 385 30.89 -16.19 -3.04
N ILE A 386 29.60 -16.31 -2.70
CA ILE A 386 28.80 -15.27 -2.06
C ILE A 386 29.45 -14.78 -0.76
N LYS A 387 29.87 -15.71 0.11
CA LYS A 387 30.54 -15.40 1.37
C LYS A 387 32.00 -14.95 1.23
N GLY A 388 32.56 -14.87 0.01
CA GLY A 388 33.96 -14.51 -0.18
C GLY A 388 34.99 -15.59 0.20
N HIS A 389 34.57 -16.83 0.45
CA HIS A 389 35.49 -17.95 0.78
C HIS A 389 36.39 -18.36 -0.40
N VAL A 390 36.01 -18.02 -1.64
CA VAL A 390 36.72 -18.40 -2.88
C VAL A 390 37.71 -17.30 -3.29
N PRO A 391 39.02 -17.58 -3.38
CA PRO A 391 40.03 -16.58 -3.73
C PRO A 391 40.05 -16.25 -5.23
N ASP A 392 40.54 -15.06 -5.56
CA ASP A 392 40.73 -14.63 -6.96
C ASP A 392 41.63 -15.61 -7.75
N LYS A 393 41.22 -15.91 -8.99
CA LYS A 393 41.82 -16.89 -9.92
C LYS A 393 41.64 -18.36 -9.52
N TYR A 394 40.86 -18.69 -8.48
CA TYR A 394 40.52 -20.09 -8.15
C TYR A 394 39.93 -20.82 -9.37
N GLN A 395 40.39 -22.04 -9.62
CA GLN A 395 39.89 -22.88 -10.70
C GLN A 395 38.70 -23.71 -10.21
N LEU A 396 37.52 -23.39 -10.75
CA LEU A 396 36.25 -24.01 -10.35
C LEU A 396 36.17 -25.43 -10.92
N ASN A 397 35.67 -26.37 -10.12
CA ASN A 397 35.56 -27.78 -10.48
C ASN A 397 34.10 -28.17 -10.78
N PRO A 398 33.74 -28.48 -12.05
CA PRO A 398 32.39 -28.92 -12.39
C PRO A 398 31.91 -30.19 -11.67
N ALA A 399 32.84 -31.03 -11.19
CA ALA A 399 32.55 -32.31 -10.55
C ALA A 399 32.33 -32.24 -9.02
N GLY A 400 32.50 -31.07 -8.39
CA GLY A 400 32.25 -30.90 -6.96
C GLY A 400 32.80 -29.60 -6.40
N ALA A 401 32.02 -28.96 -5.54
CA ALA A 401 32.31 -27.63 -4.99
C ALA A 401 33.50 -27.59 -4.02
N MET A 402 34.08 -26.40 -3.90
CA MET A 402 35.18 -26.08 -2.98
C MET A 402 34.82 -26.38 -1.52
N GLN A 403 35.74 -26.97 -0.77
CA GLN A 403 35.55 -27.37 0.63
C GLN A 403 36.43 -26.51 1.57
N PRO A 404 36.10 -26.40 2.88
CA PRO A 404 36.96 -25.71 3.86
C PRO A 404 38.38 -26.29 4.01
N THR A 405 38.60 -27.50 3.50
CA THR A 405 39.91 -28.18 3.43
C THR A 405 40.63 -28.00 2.08
N SER A 406 39.99 -27.37 1.09
CA SER A 406 40.59 -27.13 -0.23
C SER A 406 41.72 -26.10 -0.16
N PRO A 407 42.84 -26.30 -0.88
CA PRO A 407 43.92 -25.32 -0.95
C PRO A 407 43.43 -23.93 -1.37
N GLY A 408 43.76 -22.91 -0.58
CA GLY A 408 43.37 -21.52 -0.81
C GLY A 408 42.00 -21.10 -0.29
N TYR A 409 41.24 -21.96 0.39
CA TYR A 409 39.96 -21.57 1.01
C TYR A 409 40.17 -20.45 2.04
N ILE A 410 39.50 -19.32 1.84
CA ILE A 410 39.50 -18.19 2.78
C ILE A 410 38.53 -18.56 3.91
N LYS A 411 39.07 -19.00 5.04
CA LYS A 411 38.26 -19.47 6.19
C LYS A 411 37.37 -18.36 6.75
N ASP A 412 37.99 -17.23 7.04
CA ASP A 412 37.38 -16.09 7.75
C ASP A 412 37.42 -14.86 6.83
N PRO A 413 36.55 -14.82 5.79
CA PRO A 413 36.44 -13.66 4.90
C PRO A 413 35.85 -12.47 5.67
N SER A 414 36.17 -11.26 5.22
CA SER A 414 35.61 -10.03 5.79
C SER A 414 34.52 -9.45 4.89
N PHE A 415 33.67 -8.56 5.40
CA PHE A 415 32.49 -8.07 4.66
C PHE A 415 32.80 -7.46 3.27
N LYS A 416 33.95 -6.78 3.12
CA LYS A 416 34.48 -6.31 1.82
C LYS A 416 34.82 -7.42 0.80
N ASP A 417 34.86 -8.68 1.22
CA ASP A 417 35.20 -9.86 0.43
C ASP A 417 33.97 -10.64 -0.04
N GLU A 418 32.82 -10.40 0.58
CA GLU A 418 31.50 -10.94 0.24
C GLU A 418 30.89 -10.27 -1.02
N ILE A 419 29.87 -10.90 -1.60
CA ILE A 419 29.14 -10.39 -2.77
C ILE A 419 28.00 -9.47 -2.34
N HIS A 420 28.00 -8.24 -2.86
CA HIS A 420 27.08 -7.16 -2.46
C HIS A 420 25.89 -7.01 -3.42
N CYS A 421 26.01 -7.52 -4.65
CA CYS A 421 24.91 -7.60 -5.61
C CYS A 421 25.16 -8.78 -6.56
N PHE A 422 24.09 -9.50 -6.88
CA PHE A 422 24.10 -10.66 -7.78
C PHE A 422 23.44 -10.29 -9.11
N VAL A 423 24.10 -10.59 -10.23
CA VAL A 423 23.62 -10.21 -11.57
C VAL A 423 23.53 -11.44 -12.48
N PHE A 424 22.29 -11.80 -12.83
CA PHE A 424 22.01 -12.77 -13.87
C PHE A 424 22.16 -12.13 -15.25
N ILE A 425 22.86 -12.79 -16.17
CA ILE A 425 23.09 -12.32 -17.54
C ILE A 425 22.53 -13.37 -18.50
N LEU A 426 21.55 -12.99 -19.32
CA LEU A 426 20.74 -13.87 -20.18
C LEU A 426 20.56 -13.24 -21.58
N GLU A 427 20.47 -14.05 -22.65
CA GLU A 427 20.23 -13.53 -24.01
C GLU A 427 18.74 -13.25 -24.24
N ALA A 428 18.38 -11.99 -24.54
CA ALA A 428 17.00 -11.58 -24.77
C ALA A 428 16.27 -12.35 -25.89
N PRO A 429 16.90 -12.70 -27.04
CA PRO A 429 16.24 -13.50 -28.08
C PRO A 429 15.92 -14.93 -27.63
N LYS A 430 16.72 -15.50 -26.71
CA LYS A 430 16.64 -16.92 -26.33
C LYS A 430 15.84 -17.19 -25.06
N ILE A 431 15.36 -16.16 -24.36
CA ILE A 431 14.75 -16.30 -23.04
C ILE A 431 13.57 -17.28 -23.00
N GLU A 432 12.74 -17.30 -24.05
CA GLU A 432 11.57 -18.19 -24.20
C GLU A 432 11.95 -19.64 -24.54
N ILE A 433 13.15 -19.89 -25.08
CA ILE A 433 13.63 -21.22 -25.47
C ILE A 433 14.67 -21.80 -24.50
N LEU A 434 14.92 -21.15 -23.36
CA LEU A 434 15.68 -21.74 -22.25
C LEU A 434 14.86 -22.88 -21.64
N SER A 435 15.48 -24.05 -21.46
CA SER A 435 14.80 -25.23 -20.93
C SER A 435 14.34 -25.03 -19.47
N ASP A 436 13.29 -25.77 -19.07
CA ASP A 436 12.88 -25.82 -17.67
C ASP A 436 13.98 -26.37 -16.74
N LYS A 437 14.94 -27.16 -17.25
CA LYS A 437 16.11 -27.58 -16.45
C LYS A 437 17.06 -26.40 -16.17
N MET A 438 17.31 -25.54 -17.15
CA MET A 438 18.11 -24.33 -16.94
C MET A 438 17.37 -23.30 -16.07
N PHE A 439 16.07 -23.08 -16.30
CA PHE A 439 15.25 -22.26 -15.38
C PHE A 439 15.21 -22.84 -13.96
N GLY A 440 15.19 -24.17 -13.81
CA GLY A 440 15.33 -24.85 -12.52
C GLY A 440 16.65 -24.52 -11.82
N LYS A 441 17.79 -24.69 -12.50
CA LYS A 441 19.11 -24.30 -11.95
C LYS A 441 19.16 -22.81 -11.57
N LEU A 442 18.61 -21.92 -12.42
CA LEU A 442 18.52 -20.49 -12.11
C LEU A 442 17.66 -20.22 -10.86
N LYS A 443 16.50 -20.88 -10.71
CA LYS A 443 15.65 -20.76 -9.50
C LYS A 443 16.36 -21.25 -8.24
N THR A 444 17.11 -22.35 -8.30
CA THR A 444 17.92 -22.83 -7.15
C THR A 444 19.01 -21.82 -6.75
N ILE A 445 19.60 -21.11 -7.72
CA ILE A 445 20.58 -20.04 -7.46
C ILE A 445 19.90 -18.81 -6.85
N ILE A 446 18.72 -18.42 -7.36
CA ILE A 446 17.89 -17.34 -6.79
C ILE A 446 17.51 -17.65 -5.33
N GLN A 447 17.00 -18.85 -5.06
CA GLN A 447 16.65 -19.32 -3.71
C GLN A 447 17.86 -19.23 -2.75
N ARG A 448 19.03 -19.72 -3.17
CA ARG A 448 20.27 -19.64 -2.37
C ARG A 448 20.75 -18.21 -2.17
N THR A 449 20.56 -17.33 -3.14
CA THR A 449 20.94 -15.91 -3.03
C THR A 449 19.99 -15.14 -2.10
N ASN A 450 18.69 -15.49 -2.11
CA ASN A 450 17.70 -14.98 -1.16
C ASN A 450 18.04 -15.35 0.30
N MET A 451 18.65 -16.51 0.55
CA MET A 451 19.08 -16.91 1.91
C MET A 451 20.16 -16.00 2.52
N PHE A 452 20.82 -15.17 1.71
CA PHE A 452 21.82 -14.18 2.13
C PHE A 452 21.29 -12.74 2.05
N ASP A 453 19.99 -12.57 1.80
CA ASP A 453 19.28 -11.29 1.60
C ASP A 453 19.93 -10.39 0.48
N ILE A 454 20.70 -10.98 -0.45
CA ILE A 454 21.47 -10.27 -1.49
C ILE A 454 20.56 -9.81 -2.66
N PRO A 455 20.65 -8.52 -3.08
CA PRO A 455 19.82 -8.00 -4.16
C PRO A 455 20.25 -8.55 -5.52
N GLN A 456 19.26 -8.96 -6.31
CA GLN A 456 19.43 -9.60 -7.61
C GLN A 456 18.94 -8.71 -8.75
N LEU A 457 19.77 -8.59 -9.80
CA LEU A 457 19.47 -7.91 -11.06
C LEU A 457 19.49 -8.92 -12.21
N VAL A 458 18.66 -8.73 -13.23
CA VAL A 458 18.75 -9.46 -14.51
C VAL A 458 19.12 -8.50 -15.64
N ILE A 459 20.19 -8.82 -16.35
CA ILE A 459 20.62 -8.13 -17.56
C ILE A 459 20.25 -8.99 -18.77
N LEU A 460 19.32 -8.48 -19.58
CA LEU A 460 18.95 -9.09 -20.86
C LEU A 460 19.86 -8.53 -21.96
N THR A 461 20.88 -9.30 -22.36
CA THR A 461 21.83 -8.93 -23.42
C THR A 461 21.22 -9.13 -24.80
N LYS A 462 21.83 -8.52 -25.83
CA LYS A 462 21.44 -8.68 -27.25
C LYS A 462 20.00 -8.23 -27.54
N VAL A 463 19.53 -7.17 -26.87
CA VAL A 463 18.16 -6.67 -27.08
C VAL A 463 17.95 -6.08 -28.49
N ASP A 464 19.02 -5.75 -29.20
CA ASP A 464 19.04 -5.41 -30.62
C ASP A 464 18.67 -6.58 -31.54
N GLU A 465 18.96 -7.83 -31.15
CA GLU A 465 18.56 -9.06 -31.87
C GLU A 465 17.06 -9.42 -31.68
N VAL A 466 16.30 -8.67 -30.85
CA VAL A 466 14.90 -9.02 -30.48
C VAL A 466 13.87 -8.64 -31.54
N CYS A 467 14.03 -7.51 -32.23
CA CYS A 467 13.21 -7.18 -33.40
C CYS A 467 13.89 -6.13 -34.33
N PRO A 468 13.59 -6.11 -35.65
CA PRO A 468 14.30 -5.29 -36.63
C PRO A 468 14.28 -3.78 -36.39
N SER A 469 13.32 -3.29 -35.60
CA SER A 469 13.23 -1.88 -35.19
C SER A 469 14.34 -1.45 -34.23
N LEU A 470 14.97 -2.40 -33.52
CA LEU A 470 15.99 -2.14 -32.50
C LEU A 470 17.42 -2.25 -33.06
N GLU A 471 17.63 -3.18 -33.99
CA GLU A 471 18.82 -3.23 -34.85
C GLU A 471 19.08 -1.86 -35.51
N LYS A 472 18.02 -1.26 -36.08
CA LYS A 472 18.06 0.08 -36.70
C LYS A 472 18.21 1.22 -35.70
N ASN A 473 17.50 1.18 -34.57
CA ASN A 473 17.67 2.19 -33.51
C ASN A 473 17.32 1.63 -32.11
N ILE A 474 18.37 1.42 -31.32
CA ILE A 474 18.28 0.92 -29.95
C ILE A 474 17.54 1.87 -28.98
N SER A 475 17.38 3.16 -29.30
CA SER A 475 16.61 4.10 -28.46
C SER A 475 15.12 3.74 -28.37
N ASN A 476 14.62 2.89 -29.28
CA ASN A 476 13.26 2.36 -29.26
C ASN A 476 13.09 1.13 -28.34
N VAL A 477 14.13 0.71 -27.61
CA VAL A 477 14.10 -0.49 -26.74
C VAL A 477 12.94 -0.48 -25.75
N TYR A 478 12.58 0.71 -25.24
CA TYR A 478 11.46 0.89 -24.31
C TYR A 478 10.13 1.28 -24.98
N ARG A 479 10.01 1.14 -26.31
CA ARG A 479 8.76 1.30 -27.11
C ARG A 479 8.32 0.02 -27.85
N SER A 480 9.19 -0.99 -27.92
CA SER A 480 8.90 -2.26 -28.60
C SER A 480 8.11 -3.22 -27.70
N LYS A 481 6.81 -3.42 -27.95
CA LYS A 481 5.96 -4.29 -27.11
C LYS A 481 6.54 -5.70 -26.89
N VAL A 482 7.27 -6.23 -27.87
CA VAL A 482 8.00 -7.51 -27.79
C VAL A 482 9.05 -7.53 -26.67
N VAL A 483 9.77 -6.43 -26.43
CA VAL A 483 10.76 -6.34 -25.34
C VAL A 483 10.06 -6.27 -23.98
N GLU A 484 8.95 -5.52 -23.88
CA GLU A 484 8.14 -5.47 -22.66
C GLU A 484 7.64 -6.87 -22.27
N THR A 485 7.05 -7.60 -23.22
CA THR A 485 6.57 -8.97 -23.03
C THR A 485 7.71 -9.91 -22.63
N LYS A 486 8.87 -9.85 -23.28
CA LYS A 486 10.05 -10.67 -22.91
C LYS A 486 10.57 -10.35 -21.51
N MET A 487 10.56 -9.09 -21.10
CA MET A 487 10.93 -8.70 -19.73
C MET A 487 9.89 -9.17 -18.70
N GLN A 488 8.59 -9.09 -19.01
CA GLN A 488 7.50 -9.60 -18.16
C GLN A 488 7.59 -11.13 -17.99
N PHE A 489 7.79 -11.86 -19.09
CA PHE A 489 8.04 -13.31 -19.06
C PHE A 489 9.28 -13.66 -18.24
N THR A 490 10.36 -12.86 -18.32
CA THR A 490 11.55 -13.04 -17.48
C THR A 490 11.25 -12.85 -15.99
N ALA A 491 10.49 -11.81 -15.64
CA ALA A 491 10.09 -11.50 -14.26
C ALA A 491 9.22 -12.61 -13.66
N GLU A 492 8.25 -13.11 -14.43
CA GLU A 492 7.38 -14.23 -14.05
C GLU A 492 8.17 -15.54 -13.90
N ARG A 493 8.98 -15.92 -14.91
CA ARG A 493 9.69 -17.21 -14.92
C ARG A 493 10.80 -17.29 -13.88
N LEU A 494 11.44 -16.18 -13.50
CA LEU A 494 12.48 -16.14 -12.47
C LEU A 494 11.96 -15.72 -11.09
N GLY A 495 10.80 -15.06 -10.99
CA GLY A 495 10.29 -14.50 -9.74
C GLY A 495 10.99 -13.21 -9.30
N ILE A 496 11.66 -12.49 -10.22
CA ILE A 496 12.42 -11.26 -9.95
C ILE A 496 11.58 -10.03 -10.36
N PRO A 497 11.54 -8.93 -9.58
CA PRO A 497 10.80 -7.71 -9.92
C PRO A 497 11.18 -7.10 -11.27
N LEU A 498 10.21 -6.55 -12.01
CA LEU A 498 10.44 -6.00 -13.34
C LEU A 498 11.42 -4.80 -13.35
N CYS A 499 11.39 -3.94 -12.32
CA CYS A 499 12.39 -2.88 -12.10
C CYS A 499 13.83 -3.42 -12.03
N ASN A 500 14.04 -4.59 -11.44
CA ASN A 500 15.34 -5.27 -11.36
C ASN A 500 15.73 -6.00 -12.67
N ILE A 501 14.98 -5.84 -13.76
CA ILE A 501 15.33 -6.35 -15.09
C ILE A 501 15.69 -5.19 -16.01
N VAL A 502 16.87 -5.23 -16.65
CA VAL A 502 17.35 -4.20 -17.57
C VAL A 502 17.81 -4.81 -18.92
N PRO A 503 17.28 -4.35 -20.06
CA PRO A 503 17.79 -4.71 -21.37
C PRO A 503 19.05 -3.91 -21.70
N VAL A 504 20.04 -4.57 -22.31
CA VAL A 504 21.28 -3.94 -22.79
C VAL A 504 21.66 -4.44 -24.19
N LYS A 505 22.32 -3.57 -24.95
CA LYS A 505 23.21 -3.97 -26.04
C LYS A 505 24.65 -3.92 -25.51
N ASN A 506 25.44 -4.93 -25.84
CA ASN A 506 26.87 -4.97 -25.56
C ASN A 506 27.67 -4.52 -26.80
N TYR A 507 28.89 -4.05 -26.58
CA TYR A 507 29.88 -3.91 -27.65
C TYR A 507 30.45 -5.29 -27.99
N CYS A 508 30.18 -5.75 -29.21
CA CYS A 508 30.55 -7.08 -29.70
C CYS A 508 31.17 -7.07 -31.09
N SER A 509 30.70 -6.19 -31.98
CA SER A 509 31.16 -6.07 -33.38
C SER A 509 31.50 -4.64 -33.79
N GLU A 510 31.04 -3.64 -33.04
CA GLU A 510 31.42 -2.24 -33.24
C GLU A 510 32.89 -1.96 -32.89
N LEU A 511 33.54 -1.15 -33.72
CA LEU A 511 34.87 -0.59 -33.45
C LEU A 511 34.83 0.71 -32.62
N GLU A 512 33.69 1.42 -32.67
CA GLU A 512 33.50 2.74 -32.07
C GLU A 512 32.30 2.80 -31.13
N LEU A 513 32.37 3.68 -30.14
CA LEU A 513 31.29 3.89 -29.16
C LEU A 513 30.09 4.62 -29.78
N LYS A 514 28.88 4.26 -29.34
CA LYS A 514 27.59 4.79 -29.76
C LYS A 514 26.83 5.29 -28.53
N GLU A 515 26.45 6.57 -28.51
CA GLU A 515 25.83 7.23 -27.35
C GLU A 515 24.65 6.46 -26.72
N ASN A 516 23.73 5.92 -27.54
CA ASN A 516 22.58 5.17 -27.03
C ASN A 516 22.96 3.82 -26.39
N VAL A 517 24.06 3.21 -26.82
CA VAL A 517 24.56 1.95 -26.23
C VAL A 517 25.30 2.25 -24.93
N ASP A 518 26.12 3.31 -24.90
CA ASP A 518 26.75 3.82 -23.67
C ASP A 518 25.70 4.13 -22.59
N ILE A 519 24.60 4.80 -22.95
CA ILE A 519 23.52 5.14 -22.02
C ILE A 519 22.87 3.89 -21.40
N LEU A 520 22.61 2.82 -22.18
CA LEU A 520 22.07 1.57 -21.62
C LEU A 520 23.05 0.88 -20.65
N ILE A 521 24.34 0.85 -20.99
CA ILE A 521 25.38 0.27 -20.13
C ILE A 521 25.52 1.08 -18.83
N LEU A 522 25.53 2.41 -18.91
CA LEU A 522 25.60 3.30 -17.75
C LEU A 522 24.36 3.19 -16.87
N LEU A 523 23.15 3.06 -17.45
CA LEU A 523 21.93 2.82 -16.68
C LEU A 523 22.00 1.47 -15.92
N ALA A 524 22.47 0.40 -16.56
CA ALA A 524 22.66 -0.88 -15.88
C ALA A 524 23.66 -0.79 -14.72
N LEU A 525 24.80 -0.10 -14.92
CA LEU A 525 25.79 0.17 -13.86
C LEU A 525 25.20 0.98 -12.69
N ARG A 526 24.38 2.00 -12.99
CA ARG A 526 23.70 2.80 -11.96
C ARG A 526 22.75 1.96 -11.12
N GLN A 527 22.00 1.02 -11.73
CA GLN A 527 21.12 0.14 -10.96
C GLN A 527 21.90 -0.90 -10.14
N ILE A 528 23.01 -1.45 -10.66
CA ILE A 528 23.93 -2.30 -9.88
C ILE A 528 24.40 -1.56 -8.61
N LEU A 529 24.84 -0.30 -8.74
CA LEU A 529 25.27 0.52 -7.60
C LEU A 529 24.12 0.78 -6.61
N ARG A 530 22.96 1.22 -7.09
CA ARG A 530 21.79 1.51 -6.24
C ARG A 530 21.29 0.28 -5.48
N LEU A 531 21.37 -0.91 -6.09
CA LEU A 531 21.05 -2.18 -5.42
C LEU A 531 22.11 -2.56 -4.38
N ALA A 532 23.40 -2.53 -4.73
CA ALA A 532 24.47 -2.87 -3.80
C ALA A 532 24.55 -1.92 -2.59
N ASP A 533 24.25 -0.64 -2.77
CA ASP A 533 24.12 0.34 -1.69
C ASP A 533 22.85 0.12 -0.84
N SER A 534 21.75 -0.35 -1.47
CA SER A 534 20.53 -0.74 -0.76
C SER A 534 20.70 -2.01 0.10
N TYR A 535 21.68 -2.87 -0.23
CA TYR A 535 22.07 -4.03 0.60
C TYR A 535 22.76 -3.56 1.89
N LEU A 536 23.64 -2.56 1.82
CA LEU A 536 24.34 -2.03 2.99
C LEU A 536 23.38 -1.45 4.04
N ASP A 537 22.25 -0.87 3.62
CA ASP A 537 21.21 -0.37 4.53
C ASP A 537 20.62 -1.50 5.44
N ASN A 538 20.85 -2.79 5.15
CA ASN A 538 20.49 -3.91 6.05
C ASN A 538 21.52 -4.18 7.17
N PHE A 539 22.78 -3.72 7.00
CA PHE A 539 23.90 -3.96 7.92
C PHE A 539 24.34 -2.69 8.66
N LEU A 540 23.82 -1.53 8.27
CA LEU A 540 23.99 -0.25 8.98
C LEU A 540 23.07 -0.12 10.22
N LEU A 541 22.52 -1.24 10.69
CA LEU A 541 21.63 -1.38 11.86
C LEU A 541 22.04 -2.60 12.70
N ASP A 542 23.29 -2.62 13.15
CA ASP A 542 23.80 -3.70 14.00
C ASP A 542 23.42 -3.49 15.47
N GLU A 543 22.15 -3.79 15.76
CA GLU A 543 21.73 -4.32 17.07
C GLU A 543 20.44 -5.19 16.90
N THR A 544 20.61 -6.52 16.94
CA THR A 544 19.60 -7.61 17.10
C THR A 544 18.85 -8.20 15.85
N ALA A 545 18.46 -9.51 15.92
CA ALA A 545 18.24 -10.45 14.78
C ALA A 545 17.41 -11.73 15.18
N VAL A 546 16.91 -12.70 14.37
CA VAL A 546 16.87 -13.00 12.89
C VAL A 546 15.88 -14.16 12.51
N ALA A 547 15.38 -14.21 11.24
CA ALA A 547 14.73 -15.34 10.47
C ALA A 547 13.40 -15.99 10.99
N LEU A 548 12.47 -16.63 10.22
CA LEU A 548 12.03 -16.84 8.78
C LEU A 548 10.44 -16.89 8.76
N GLY A 549 9.51 -17.53 8.00
CA GLY A 549 9.26 -18.54 6.92
C GLY A 549 7.70 -18.61 6.69
N ASP A 550 6.96 -19.27 5.75
CA ASP A 550 7.20 -19.95 4.44
C ASP A 550 5.86 -20.22 3.63
N LEU A 551 5.71 -19.66 2.41
CA LEU A 551 5.07 -20.15 1.14
C LEU A 551 3.65 -20.86 1.02
N SER A 552 2.78 -20.43 0.06
CA SER A 552 2.17 -21.20 -1.09
C SER A 552 0.99 -20.51 -1.87
N SER A 553 0.52 -21.10 -2.99
CA SER A 553 -0.01 -20.36 -4.18
C SER A 553 -1.33 -20.80 -4.84
N GLU A 554 -1.94 -19.92 -5.68
CA GLU A 554 -2.42 -20.17 -7.08
C GLU A 554 -2.97 -18.89 -7.77
N ALA A 555 -3.09 -18.84 -9.12
CA ALA A 555 -3.62 -17.67 -9.88
C ALA A 555 -4.11 -18.02 -11.31
N THR A 556 -5.11 -17.28 -11.82
CA THR A 556 -5.74 -17.50 -13.16
C THR A 556 -6.00 -16.18 -13.91
N GLN A 557 -5.94 -16.21 -15.25
CA GLN A 557 -6.07 -15.05 -16.15
C GLN A 557 -7.51 -14.50 -16.28
N MET A 558 -7.68 -13.18 -16.43
CA MET A 558 -8.91 -12.54 -16.92
C MET A 558 -8.65 -11.33 -17.84
N LYS A 559 -9.70 -10.88 -18.55
CA LYS A 559 -9.63 -10.03 -19.76
C LYS A 559 -9.57 -8.52 -19.47
N LYS A 560 -8.91 -7.78 -20.37
CA LYS A 560 -8.87 -6.30 -20.41
C LYS A 560 -10.27 -5.66 -20.51
N THR A 561 -10.38 -4.41 -20.05
CA THR A 561 -11.58 -3.58 -20.13
C THR A 561 -11.26 -2.17 -20.60
N ASP A 562 -11.71 -1.87 -21.81
CA ASP A 562 -11.69 -0.57 -22.47
C ASP A 562 -12.88 0.30 -22.00
N ALA A 563 -12.85 1.63 -22.04
CA ALA A 563 -11.70 2.54 -21.96
C ALA A 563 -12.16 3.96 -21.58
N ASN A 564 -11.38 4.64 -20.74
CA ASN A 564 -11.27 6.11 -20.70
C ASN A 564 -12.54 6.96 -20.46
N GLU A 565 -13.41 6.60 -19.50
CA GLU A 565 -14.27 7.61 -18.86
C GLU A 565 -13.49 8.37 -17.77
N MET A 566 -12.93 9.53 -18.15
CA MET A 566 -12.41 10.52 -17.21
C MET A 566 -13.51 11.50 -16.81
N MET A 567 -13.59 11.88 -15.54
CA MET A 567 -14.40 13.01 -15.08
C MET A 567 -13.75 14.36 -15.40
N GLU A 568 -14.58 15.38 -15.60
CA GLU A 568 -14.15 16.77 -15.81
C GLU A 568 -13.43 17.33 -14.56
N GLN A 569 -14.00 17.06 -13.39
CA GLN A 569 -13.46 17.39 -12.06
C GLN A 569 -13.08 16.11 -11.32
N PRO A 570 -12.07 16.15 -10.44
CA PRO A 570 -11.71 14.98 -9.64
C PRO A 570 -12.66 14.80 -8.45
N TRP A 571 -12.87 13.56 -7.98
CA TRP A 571 -13.62 13.30 -6.73
C TRP A 571 -12.74 13.44 -5.47
N ARG A 572 -11.44 13.72 -5.62
CA ARG A 572 -10.55 14.20 -4.57
C ARG A 572 -9.53 15.19 -5.14
N ASP A 573 -9.43 16.37 -4.53
CA ASP A 573 -8.46 17.38 -4.92
C ASP A 573 -7.02 17.00 -4.51
N VAL A 574 -6.12 17.07 -5.48
CA VAL A 574 -4.67 16.89 -5.28
C VAL A 574 -3.92 17.93 -6.11
N THR A 575 -2.96 18.61 -5.47
CA THR A 575 -2.06 19.55 -6.16
C THR A 575 -0.85 18.79 -6.69
N TRP A 576 -0.84 18.53 -8.00
CA TRP A 576 0.24 17.82 -8.69
C TRP A 576 1.38 18.78 -9.06
N LYS A 577 2.18 19.19 -8.05
CA LYS A 577 3.31 20.13 -8.21
C LYS A 577 4.49 19.80 -7.31
N THR A 578 5.70 20.18 -7.76
CA THR A 578 6.96 20.07 -7.02
C THR A 578 6.89 20.72 -5.63
N GLU A 579 6.18 21.84 -5.49
CA GLU A 579 6.00 22.54 -4.21
C GLU A 579 5.19 21.72 -3.22
N GLU A 580 4.09 21.08 -3.66
CA GLU A 580 3.28 20.21 -2.81
C GLU A 580 4.04 18.92 -2.47
N ARG A 581 4.82 18.34 -3.40
CA ARG A 581 5.72 17.22 -3.12
C ARG A 581 6.70 17.55 -1.99
N LYS A 582 7.39 18.70 -2.08
CA LYS A 582 8.34 19.15 -1.05
C LYS A 582 7.64 19.42 0.28
N LYS A 583 6.51 20.13 0.26
CA LYS A 583 5.67 20.40 1.44
C LYS A 583 5.22 19.11 2.12
N LEU A 584 4.79 18.10 1.37
CA LEU A 584 4.39 16.79 1.92
C LEU A 584 5.55 16.05 2.58
N MET A 585 6.75 16.06 1.98
CA MET A 585 7.94 15.47 2.61
C MET A 585 8.28 16.20 3.92
N SER A 586 8.26 17.55 3.92
CA SER A 586 8.48 18.34 5.13
C SER A 586 7.38 18.16 6.19
N GLU A 587 6.11 18.00 5.80
CA GLU A 587 4.98 17.70 6.70
C GLU A 587 5.21 16.35 7.40
N ILE A 588 5.71 15.34 6.68
CA ILE A 588 5.99 13.99 7.21
C ILE A 588 7.26 13.95 8.08
N GLU A 589 8.32 14.69 7.72
CA GLU A 589 9.58 14.77 8.50
C GLU A 589 9.51 15.69 9.72
N ALA A 590 8.53 16.59 9.78
CA ALA A 590 8.25 17.44 10.93
C ALA A 590 7.15 16.88 11.84
N TYR A 591 6.51 15.76 11.46
CA TYR A 591 5.46 15.14 12.26
C TYR A 591 6.06 14.46 13.50
N HIS A 592 5.44 14.68 14.66
CA HIS A 592 5.82 14.06 15.92
C HIS A 592 4.52 13.57 16.60
N PRO A 593 4.45 12.33 17.10
CA PRO A 593 3.26 11.84 17.80
C PRO A 593 3.01 12.64 19.10
N CYS A 594 1.74 12.85 19.48
CA CYS A 594 1.42 13.64 20.68
C CYS A 594 1.85 12.99 22.02
N LEU A 595 2.00 11.67 22.08
CA LEU A 595 2.40 10.95 23.28
C LEU A 595 3.91 10.66 23.25
N ASN A 596 4.66 11.25 24.19
CA ASN A 596 6.12 11.09 24.32
C ASN A 596 6.58 9.62 24.40
N SER A 597 5.73 8.73 24.95
CA SER A 597 5.97 7.29 25.05
C SER A 597 5.94 6.55 23.70
N VAL A 598 5.52 7.22 22.62
CA VAL A 598 5.50 6.72 21.24
C VAL A 598 6.38 7.62 20.36
N PRO A 599 7.68 7.34 20.20
CA PRO A 599 8.57 8.17 19.37
C PRO A 599 8.33 7.98 17.86
N GLN A 600 7.74 6.86 17.43
CA GLN A 600 7.43 6.53 16.04
C GLN A 600 6.18 5.64 15.99
N PHE A 601 5.28 5.86 15.03
CA PHE A 601 4.14 4.97 14.82
C PHE A 601 4.59 3.64 14.21
N ARG A 602 4.28 2.51 14.87
CA ARG A 602 4.38 1.19 14.21
C ARG A 602 3.13 0.92 13.37
N VAL A 603 3.35 0.62 12.09
CA VAL A 603 2.29 0.48 11.08
C VAL A 603 2.33 -0.91 10.48
N LEU A 604 1.29 -1.71 10.69
CA LEU A 604 1.24 -3.10 10.25
C LEU A 604 0.71 -3.22 8.82
N PHE A 605 1.53 -3.76 7.91
CA PHE A 605 1.15 -4.05 6.54
C PHE A 605 0.68 -5.50 6.43
N LEU A 606 -0.59 -5.70 6.04
CA LEU A 606 -1.18 -7.02 5.90
C LEU A 606 -2.00 -7.13 4.60
N GLY A 607 -2.07 -8.33 4.03
CA GLY A 607 -2.80 -8.58 2.78
C GLY A 607 -2.30 -9.81 2.03
N PRO A 608 -3.00 -10.21 0.96
CA PRO A 608 -2.69 -11.40 0.17
C PRO A 608 -1.27 -11.44 -0.40
N VAL A 609 -0.83 -12.63 -0.79
CA VAL A 609 0.41 -12.77 -1.57
C VAL A 609 0.30 -12.01 -2.90
N GLY A 610 1.40 -11.41 -3.34
CA GLY A 610 1.48 -10.58 -4.54
C GLY A 610 0.94 -9.15 -4.39
N ALA A 611 0.21 -8.84 -3.31
CA ALA A 611 -0.51 -7.57 -3.18
C ALA A 611 0.35 -6.31 -3.12
N GLY A 612 1.67 -6.46 -2.92
CA GLY A 612 2.64 -5.38 -3.04
C GLY A 612 3.05 -4.73 -1.71
N LYS A 613 2.94 -5.42 -0.56
CA LYS A 613 3.32 -4.90 0.77
C LYS A 613 4.76 -4.35 0.81
N SER A 614 5.73 -5.24 0.61
CA SER A 614 7.16 -4.95 0.57
C SER A 614 7.53 -4.00 -0.58
N SER A 615 6.75 -4.02 -1.67
CA SER A 615 6.86 -3.09 -2.80
C SER A 615 6.40 -1.67 -2.44
N PHE A 616 5.37 -1.51 -1.60
CA PHE A 616 4.92 -0.22 -1.10
C PHE A 616 5.95 0.37 -0.14
N PHE A 617 6.50 -0.41 0.79
CA PHE A 617 7.64 0.00 1.62
C PHE A 617 8.83 0.47 0.76
N ASN A 618 9.25 -0.34 -0.21
CA ASN A 618 10.34 0.04 -1.13
C ASN A 618 10.03 1.33 -1.90
N SER A 619 8.76 1.55 -2.28
CA SER A 619 8.30 2.78 -2.94
C SER A 619 8.40 3.99 -2.00
N VAL A 620 7.96 3.85 -0.75
CA VAL A 620 8.12 4.86 0.31
C VAL A 620 9.60 5.21 0.50
N LYS A 621 10.47 4.22 0.72
CA LYS A 621 11.91 4.44 0.88
C LYS A 621 12.51 5.17 -0.32
N SER A 622 12.06 4.83 -1.54
CA SER A 622 12.55 5.45 -2.78
C SER A 622 12.35 6.97 -2.81
N VAL A 623 11.20 7.47 -2.33
CA VAL A 623 10.89 8.92 -2.30
C VAL A 623 11.88 9.70 -1.43
N PHE A 624 12.21 9.17 -0.25
CA PHE A 624 13.11 9.80 0.74
C PHE A 624 14.60 9.51 0.51
N GLN A 625 14.92 8.49 -0.29
CA GLN A 625 16.28 8.18 -0.75
C GLN A 625 16.67 8.97 -2.02
N GLY A 626 15.69 9.43 -2.81
CA GLY A 626 15.90 10.16 -4.07
C GLY A 626 16.15 9.28 -5.31
N TYR A 627 15.98 7.96 -5.19
CA TYR A 627 16.06 6.99 -6.29
C TYR A 627 15.27 5.72 -5.96
N VAL A 628 14.91 4.93 -6.97
CA VAL A 628 14.21 3.65 -6.77
C VAL A 628 15.10 2.66 -6.00
N THR A 629 14.61 2.16 -4.87
CA THR A 629 15.32 1.22 -3.97
C THR A 629 14.56 -0.10 -3.84
N THR A 630 15.28 -1.22 -3.75
CA THR A 630 14.72 -2.55 -3.48
C THR A 630 15.41 -3.15 -2.25
N GLN A 631 14.99 -2.74 -1.04
CA GLN A 631 15.54 -3.26 0.22
C GLN A 631 14.74 -4.46 0.73
N ALA A 632 13.43 -4.32 0.90
CA ALA A 632 12.58 -5.45 1.25
C ALA A 632 12.43 -6.38 0.03
N ILE A 633 12.51 -7.69 0.24
CA ILE A 633 12.46 -8.68 -0.84
C ILE A 633 11.07 -8.64 -1.48
N VAL A 634 11.01 -8.26 -2.76
CA VAL A 634 9.78 -8.31 -3.55
C VAL A 634 9.83 -9.53 -4.45
N GLY A 635 8.88 -10.45 -4.27
CA GLY A 635 8.66 -11.54 -5.22
C GLY A 635 8.03 -11.04 -6.51
N GLY A 636 8.38 -11.68 -7.63
CA GLY A 636 7.58 -11.66 -8.86
C GLY A 636 6.25 -12.41 -8.69
N ILE A 637 5.63 -12.85 -9.79
CA ILE A 637 4.32 -13.52 -9.78
C ILE A 637 4.42 -15.00 -9.34
N SER A 638 5.14 -15.28 -8.25
CA SER A 638 4.93 -16.50 -7.50
C SER A 638 3.73 -16.31 -6.59
N GLY A 639 2.78 -17.25 -6.61
CA GLY A 639 1.64 -17.20 -5.70
C GLY A 639 2.02 -17.47 -4.23
N THR A 640 3.27 -17.87 -3.95
CA THR A 640 3.82 -18.17 -2.62
C THR A 640 4.32 -16.91 -1.89
N SER A 641 4.06 -16.72 -0.60
CA SER A 641 4.64 -15.58 0.13
C SER A 641 6.19 -15.60 0.12
N MET A 642 6.81 -14.54 -0.39
CA MET A 642 8.27 -14.32 -0.33
C MET A 642 8.71 -13.51 0.90
N THR A 643 7.77 -12.86 1.59
CA THR A 643 7.98 -12.36 2.96
C THR A 643 7.62 -13.49 3.91
N MET A 644 8.46 -13.65 4.92
CA MET A 644 8.68 -14.90 5.66
C MET A 644 8.72 -14.56 7.13
N LYS A 645 9.74 -13.76 7.48
CA LYS A 645 9.95 -13.04 8.73
C LYS A 645 8.83 -12.00 8.92
N TYR A 646 8.41 -11.76 10.16
CA TYR A 646 7.95 -10.42 10.55
C TYR A 646 9.13 -9.45 10.46
N ASN A 647 9.09 -8.44 9.58
CA ASN A 647 10.19 -7.47 9.46
C ASN A 647 9.73 -6.07 9.83
N THR A 648 10.51 -5.37 10.66
CA THR A 648 10.31 -3.96 10.97
C THR A 648 11.34 -3.09 10.24
N TYR A 649 10.87 -2.07 9.53
CA TYR A 649 11.69 -1.21 8.69
C TYR A 649 11.53 0.26 9.10
N GLN A 650 12.65 0.94 9.33
CA GLN A 650 12.70 2.39 9.47
C GLN A 650 13.12 3.05 8.15
N VAL A 651 12.66 4.28 7.92
CA VAL A 651 13.05 5.09 6.75
C VAL A 651 13.75 6.35 7.22
N LYS A 652 14.85 6.70 6.54
CA LYS A 652 15.66 7.89 6.81
C LYS A 652 15.75 8.72 5.53
N ASN A 653 15.47 10.02 5.61
CA ASN A 653 15.66 10.93 4.48
C ASN A 653 17.17 11.13 4.25
N LYS A 654 17.60 10.98 3.00
CA LYS A 654 19.01 11.07 2.58
C LYS A 654 19.55 12.52 2.57
N GLU A 655 18.71 13.49 2.26
CA GLU A 655 19.04 14.93 2.19
C GLU A 655 19.09 15.59 3.56
N SER A 656 18.10 15.29 4.43
CA SER A 656 18.00 15.90 5.78
C SER A 656 18.71 15.09 6.87
N GLY A 657 19.00 13.80 6.62
CA GLY A 657 19.59 12.88 7.59
C GLY A 657 18.65 12.47 8.72
N LYS A 658 17.37 12.86 8.69
CA LYS A 658 16.37 12.53 9.73
C LYS A 658 15.70 11.18 9.48
N THR A 659 15.43 10.44 10.55
CA THR A 659 14.54 9.27 10.52
C THR A 659 13.08 9.73 10.53
N LEU A 660 12.21 9.06 9.78
CA LEU A 660 10.77 9.35 9.76
C LEU A 660 10.11 8.88 11.07
N PRO A 661 8.98 9.49 11.48
CA PRO A 661 8.20 9.10 12.66
C PRO A 661 7.36 7.82 12.44
N ILE A 662 7.82 6.90 11.58
CA ILE A 662 7.11 5.67 11.19
C ILE A 662 8.05 4.47 11.15
N ILE A 663 7.62 3.36 11.74
CA ILE A 663 8.20 2.02 11.58
C ILE A 663 7.20 1.17 10.78
N PHE A 664 7.60 0.66 9.62
CA PHE A 664 6.76 -0.20 8.79
C PHE A 664 6.97 -1.67 9.14
N CYS A 665 5.91 -2.37 9.52
CA CYS A 665 5.96 -3.77 9.92
C CYS A 665 5.36 -4.63 8.79
N ASP A 666 6.20 -5.34 8.03
CA ASP A 666 5.79 -6.22 6.92
C ASP A 666 5.65 -7.67 7.40
N THR A 667 4.60 -8.36 6.93
CA THR A 667 4.29 -9.75 7.32
C THR A 667 4.36 -10.71 6.15
N MET A 668 4.41 -12.01 6.45
CA MET A 668 4.00 -13.04 5.51
C MET A 668 2.59 -12.75 4.94
N GLY A 669 2.36 -13.10 3.67
CA GLY A 669 1.09 -12.88 2.99
C GLY A 669 -0.06 -13.71 3.54
N LEU A 670 -1.29 -13.21 3.37
CA LEU A 670 -2.48 -14.04 3.54
C LEU A 670 -2.59 -15.02 2.39
N GLU A 671 -2.79 -16.29 2.73
CA GLU A 671 -3.07 -17.39 1.81
C GLU A 671 -4.36 -18.11 2.25
N GLU A 672 -5.01 -18.82 1.32
CA GLU A 672 -6.29 -19.52 1.54
C GLU A 672 -6.14 -20.95 2.05
N LYS A 673 -4.98 -21.57 1.82
CA LYS A 673 -4.71 -22.96 2.23
C LYS A 673 -4.42 -22.95 3.72
N GLN A 674 -5.16 -23.75 4.48
CA GLN A 674 -4.94 -23.89 5.93
C GLN A 674 -3.59 -24.55 6.16
N GLY A 675 -2.77 -24.00 7.07
CA GLY A 675 -1.37 -24.38 7.20
C GLY A 675 -0.41 -23.63 6.25
N ALA A 676 -0.86 -22.55 5.59
CA ALA A 676 -0.05 -21.76 4.67
C ALA A 676 -0.34 -20.25 4.80
N GLY A 677 0.69 -19.43 4.55
CA GLY A 677 0.66 -17.99 4.79
C GLY A 677 0.48 -17.63 6.26
N LEU A 678 0.25 -16.34 6.54
CA LEU A 678 0.09 -15.84 7.91
C LEU A 678 -1.19 -16.41 8.57
N ASP A 679 -1.05 -16.88 9.80
CA ASP A 679 -2.17 -17.29 10.66
C ASP A 679 -2.91 -16.03 11.19
N ILE A 680 -4.23 -16.13 11.31
CA ILE A 680 -5.06 -15.08 11.90
C ILE A 680 -4.76 -14.96 13.40
N ASP A 681 -4.38 -16.06 14.06
CA ASP A 681 -4.11 -16.12 15.51
C ASP A 681 -2.76 -15.49 15.91
N ASP A 682 -1.84 -15.27 14.96
CA ASP A 682 -0.66 -14.42 15.19
C ASP A 682 -1.00 -12.92 15.23
N VAL A 683 -2.05 -12.47 14.52
CA VAL A 683 -2.35 -11.03 14.38
C VAL A 683 -2.55 -10.31 15.72
N PRO A 684 -3.29 -10.87 16.72
CA PRO A 684 -3.35 -10.29 18.07
C PRO A 684 -2.00 -10.20 18.79
N ASN A 685 -1.07 -11.15 18.55
CA ASN A 685 0.26 -11.13 19.15
C ASN A 685 1.13 -10.02 18.53
N ILE A 686 1.06 -9.84 17.21
CA ILE A 686 1.73 -8.75 16.50
C ILE A 686 1.20 -7.40 16.96
N ILE A 687 -0.14 -7.24 17.04
CA ILE A 687 -0.80 -6.01 17.49
C ILE A 687 -0.30 -5.57 18.87
N LYS A 688 -0.18 -6.52 19.81
CA LYS A 688 0.29 -6.28 21.18
C LYS A 688 1.81 -6.10 21.31
N GLY A 689 2.59 -6.25 20.23
CA GLY A 689 4.05 -6.13 20.29
C GLY A 689 4.78 -7.35 20.88
N TYR A 690 4.10 -8.49 21.05
CA TYR A 690 4.73 -9.72 21.58
C TYR A 690 5.71 -10.37 20.59
N VAL A 691 5.58 -10.08 19.29
CA VAL A 691 6.37 -10.67 18.21
C VAL A 691 7.65 -9.83 17.97
N PRO A 692 8.86 -10.38 18.15
CA PRO A 692 10.10 -9.65 17.94
C PRO A 692 10.42 -9.45 16.46
N ASP A 693 11.28 -8.47 16.16
CA ASP A 693 11.79 -8.24 14.80
C ASP A 693 12.44 -9.49 14.21
N LYS A 694 12.26 -9.67 12.89
CA LYS A 694 12.71 -10.78 12.05
C LYS A 694 12.08 -12.17 12.33
N TYR A 695 11.09 -12.31 13.21
CA TYR A 695 10.49 -13.60 13.65
C TYR A 695 9.90 -14.51 12.54
N GLN A 696 10.41 -15.74 12.43
CA GLN A 696 9.82 -16.98 12.97
C GLN A 696 8.35 -17.33 12.71
N PHE A 697 7.65 -16.77 11.72
CA PHE A 697 6.29 -17.27 11.42
C PHE A 697 6.29 -18.78 11.09
N ASN A 698 5.37 -19.49 11.73
CA ASN A 698 5.17 -20.92 11.58
C ASN A 698 3.78 -21.15 10.98
N PRO A 699 3.66 -21.47 9.68
CA PRO A 699 2.37 -21.72 9.03
C PRO A 699 1.52 -22.81 9.69
N ALA A 700 2.13 -23.72 10.47
CA ALA A 700 1.44 -24.80 11.17
C ALA A 700 0.87 -24.40 12.56
N GLY A 701 1.07 -23.16 13.04
CA GLY A 701 0.42 -22.67 14.25
C GLY A 701 1.10 -21.45 14.89
N ALA A 702 0.27 -20.52 15.38
CA ALA A 702 0.65 -19.22 15.92
C ALA A 702 1.63 -19.24 17.11
N MET A 703 2.36 -18.15 17.28
CA MET A 703 3.37 -17.93 18.31
C MET A 703 2.79 -18.08 19.74
N GLN A 704 3.56 -18.75 20.61
CA GLN A 704 3.19 -19.01 22.01
C GLN A 704 4.09 -18.19 22.95
N SER A 705 3.65 -17.97 24.19
CA SER A 705 4.48 -17.30 25.22
C SER A 705 5.73 -18.09 25.66
N THR A 706 5.84 -19.35 25.21
CA THR A 706 7.02 -20.23 25.34
C THR A 706 7.91 -20.23 24.09
N SER A 707 7.54 -19.55 23.01
CA SER A 707 8.35 -19.42 21.80
C SER A 707 9.62 -18.62 22.07
N LEU A 708 10.74 -19.05 21.49
CA LEU A 708 12.03 -18.36 21.62
C LEU A 708 11.91 -16.92 21.07
N GLY A 709 12.32 -15.93 21.87
CA GLY A 709 12.24 -14.51 21.51
C GLY A 709 10.90 -13.82 21.80
N TYR A 710 9.88 -14.52 22.35
CA TYR A 710 8.62 -13.89 22.74
C TYR A 710 8.84 -12.72 23.71
N ILE A 711 8.42 -11.52 23.33
CA ILE A 711 8.47 -10.33 24.18
C ILE A 711 7.32 -10.47 25.18
N LYS A 712 7.63 -10.68 26.46
CA LYS A 712 6.60 -10.94 27.49
C LYS A 712 5.82 -9.69 27.86
N ASP A 713 6.54 -8.59 28.06
CA ASP A 713 6.04 -7.34 28.61
C ASP A 713 6.37 -6.18 27.63
N PRO A 714 5.68 -6.10 26.47
CA PRO A 714 5.95 -5.10 25.45
C PRO A 714 5.43 -3.72 25.88
N SER A 715 6.27 -2.70 25.71
CA SER A 715 5.89 -1.32 26.03
C SER A 715 5.01 -0.70 24.93
N PHE A 716 4.37 0.44 25.18
CA PHE A 716 3.38 0.99 24.25
C PHE A 716 3.97 1.32 22.85
N LYS A 717 5.23 1.81 22.78
CA LYS A 717 6.00 1.98 21.52
C LYS A 717 6.19 0.68 20.71
N ASP A 718 6.00 -0.49 21.31
CA ASP A 718 6.20 -1.80 20.67
C ASP A 718 4.91 -2.38 20.07
N GLN A 719 3.76 -1.81 20.43
CA GLN A 719 2.44 -2.16 19.90
C GLN A 719 2.23 -1.57 18.49
N ILE A 720 1.25 -2.08 17.75
CA ILE A 720 0.82 -1.51 16.46
C ILE A 720 -0.12 -0.33 16.70
N HIS A 721 0.08 0.76 15.94
CA HIS A 721 -0.64 2.02 16.10
C HIS A 721 -1.60 2.33 14.93
N CYS A 722 -1.34 1.75 13.76
CA CYS A 722 -2.21 1.84 12.58
C CYS A 722 -2.14 0.54 11.78
N PHE A 723 -3.29 0.08 11.28
CA PHE A 723 -3.39 -1.15 10.51
C PHE A 723 -3.64 -0.84 9.02
N VAL A 724 -2.88 -1.44 8.12
CA VAL A 724 -2.95 -1.13 6.68
C VAL A 724 -3.11 -2.40 5.85
N PHE A 725 -4.30 -2.57 5.29
CA PHE A 725 -4.58 -3.59 4.29
C PHE A 725 -4.02 -3.16 2.92
N ILE A 726 -3.25 -4.02 2.28
CA ILE A 726 -2.67 -3.77 0.96
C ILE A 726 -3.25 -4.78 -0.03
N LEU A 727 -3.89 -4.29 -1.09
CA LEU A 727 -4.67 -5.09 -2.05
C LEU A 727 -4.45 -4.60 -3.49
N GLU A 728 -4.44 -5.51 -4.48
CA GLU A 728 -4.30 -5.14 -5.89
C GLU A 728 -5.65 -4.70 -6.49
N ALA A 729 -5.73 -3.49 -7.02
CA ALA A 729 -6.97 -2.96 -7.63
C ALA A 729 -7.56 -3.83 -8.76
N PRO A 730 -6.76 -4.53 -9.60
CA PRO A 730 -7.30 -5.51 -10.56
C PRO A 730 -8.00 -6.71 -9.91
N LYS A 731 -7.56 -7.15 -8.71
CA LYS A 731 -8.00 -8.41 -8.09
C LYS A 731 -9.24 -8.30 -7.21
N ILE A 732 -9.67 -7.09 -6.83
CA ILE A 732 -10.78 -6.86 -5.88
C ILE A 732 -12.06 -7.63 -6.22
N GLU A 733 -12.44 -7.72 -7.50
CA GLU A 733 -13.62 -8.46 -7.97
C GLU A 733 -13.50 -9.97 -7.83
N ILE A 734 -12.29 -10.50 -8.04
CA ILE A 734 -11.97 -11.94 -8.08
C ILE A 734 -11.35 -12.46 -6.77
N LEU A 735 -11.34 -11.66 -5.70
CA LEU A 735 -11.10 -12.15 -4.34
C LEU A 735 -12.15 -13.22 -4.01
N SER A 736 -11.71 -14.39 -3.56
CA SER A 736 -12.59 -15.47 -3.14
C SER A 736 -13.33 -15.14 -1.83
N ASP A 737 -14.48 -15.76 -1.60
CA ASP A 737 -15.22 -15.61 -0.35
C ASP A 737 -14.40 -16.05 0.87
N LYS A 738 -13.50 -17.04 0.71
CA LYS A 738 -12.57 -17.50 1.75
C LYS A 738 -11.57 -16.42 2.14
N MET A 739 -10.92 -15.79 1.14
CA MET A 739 -9.98 -14.70 1.39
C MET A 739 -10.70 -13.47 1.94
N LEU A 740 -11.93 -13.21 1.48
CA LEU A 740 -12.76 -12.10 1.96
C LEU A 740 -13.18 -12.27 3.43
N GLU A 741 -13.61 -13.45 3.85
CA GLU A 741 -13.89 -13.70 5.28
C GLU A 741 -12.61 -13.82 6.13
N LYS A 742 -11.45 -14.23 5.57
CA LYS A 742 -10.15 -14.11 6.28
C LYS A 742 -9.83 -12.63 6.56
N LEU A 743 -9.99 -11.75 5.56
CA LEU A 743 -9.83 -10.30 5.71
C LEU A 743 -10.82 -9.70 6.72
N LYS A 744 -12.12 -10.00 6.59
CA LYS A 744 -13.15 -9.53 7.54
C LYS A 744 -12.96 -10.04 8.96
N THR A 745 -12.44 -11.26 9.15
CA THR A 745 -12.09 -11.79 10.48
C THR A 745 -10.96 -10.99 11.11
N ILE A 746 -9.98 -10.55 10.31
CA ILE A 746 -8.92 -9.66 10.76
C ILE A 746 -9.47 -8.27 11.09
N ILE A 747 -10.33 -7.68 10.26
CA ILE A 747 -11.06 -6.42 10.52
C ILE A 747 -11.83 -6.49 11.86
N ARG A 748 -12.57 -7.58 12.10
CA ARG A 748 -13.30 -7.81 13.36
C ARG A 748 -12.34 -7.88 14.56
N ARG A 749 -11.16 -8.48 14.42
CA ARG A 749 -10.13 -8.53 15.47
C ARG A 749 -9.46 -7.19 15.71
N THR A 750 -9.10 -6.43 14.66
CA THR A 750 -8.51 -5.08 14.81
C THR A 750 -9.48 -4.09 15.43
N ASN A 751 -10.79 -4.24 15.16
CA ASN A 751 -11.83 -3.46 15.83
C ASN A 751 -11.88 -3.69 17.35
N MET A 752 -11.53 -4.88 17.84
CA MET A 752 -11.46 -5.18 19.29
C MET A 752 -10.24 -4.54 19.98
N PHE A 753 -9.29 -3.99 19.21
CA PHE A 753 -8.13 -3.25 19.70
C PHE A 753 -8.21 -1.75 19.38
N ASP A 754 -9.38 -1.27 18.94
CA ASP A 754 -9.63 0.11 18.51
C ASP A 754 -8.70 0.63 17.39
N LEU A 755 -8.06 -0.29 16.64
CA LEU A 755 -7.05 0.10 15.66
C LEU A 755 -7.67 0.72 14.40
N PRO A 756 -7.24 1.92 14.00
CA PRO A 756 -7.67 2.55 12.77
C PRO A 756 -7.12 1.77 11.57
N GLN A 757 -7.98 1.60 10.57
CA GLN A 757 -7.71 0.76 9.40
C GLN A 757 -7.70 1.60 8.13
N LEU A 758 -6.65 1.40 7.33
CA LEU A 758 -6.49 1.95 5.99
C LEU A 758 -6.48 0.81 4.96
N VAL A 759 -7.00 1.06 3.76
CA VAL A 759 -6.78 0.21 2.59
C VAL A 759 -5.94 0.96 1.56
N ILE A 760 -4.82 0.39 1.18
CA ILE A 760 -3.99 0.84 0.06
C ILE A 760 -4.28 -0.06 -1.14
N LEU A 761 -4.89 0.53 -2.17
CA LEU A 761 -5.10 -0.13 -3.46
C LEU A 761 -3.88 0.08 -4.34
N THR A 762 -3.09 -0.97 -4.55
CA THR A 762 -1.92 -0.96 -5.44
C THR A 762 -2.34 -1.21 -6.90
N LYS A 763 -1.44 -0.94 -7.85
CA LYS A 763 -1.59 -1.24 -9.28
C LYS A 763 -2.82 -0.57 -9.94
N VAL A 764 -3.15 0.64 -9.52
CA VAL A 764 -4.28 1.40 -10.08
C VAL A 764 -4.07 1.82 -11.54
N ASP A 765 -2.84 1.75 -12.05
CA ASP A 765 -2.50 1.90 -13.46
C ASP A 765 -2.73 0.63 -14.31
N GLU A 766 -2.79 -0.56 -13.70
CA GLU A 766 -3.16 -1.81 -14.41
C GLU A 766 -4.67 -1.83 -14.76
N ILE A 767 -5.53 -1.21 -13.95
CA ILE A 767 -6.99 -1.15 -14.20
C ILE A 767 -7.43 -0.03 -15.17
N CYS A 768 -6.56 0.94 -15.48
CA CYS A 768 -6.94 2.07 -16.33
C CYS A 768 -5.77 2.55 -17.22
N PRO A 769 -5.79 2.25 -18.54
CA PRO A 769 -4.67 2.54 -19.44
C PRO A 769 -4.22 4.00 -19.53
N SER A 770 -5.10 4.98 -19.24
CA SER A 770 -4.74 6.40 -19.23
C SER A 770 -3.88 6.78 -18.02
N LEU A 771 -3.93 6.03 -16.92
CA LEU A 771 -3.10 6.25 -15.72
C LEU A 771 -1.66 5.77 -15.90
N GLY A 772 -1.45 4.75 -16.74
CA GLY A 772 -0.11 4.39 -17.22
C GLY A 772 0.57 5.52 -18.02
N LYS A 773 -0.22 6.37 -18.71
CA LYS A 773 0.28 7.59 -19.38
C LYS A 773 0.44 8.77 -18.40
N ASN A 774 -0.54 9.03 -17.53
CA ASN A 774 -0.40 10.04 -16.48
C ASN A 774 -1.23 9.70 -15.23
N ILE A 775 -0.54 9.36 -14.14
CA ILE A 775 -1.12 8.99 -12.85
C ILE A 775 -1.82 10.17 -12.11
N SER A 776 -1.58 11.44 -12.50
CA SER A 776 -2.31 12.58 -11.88
C SER A 776 -3.82 12.54 -12.13
N ASN A 777 -4.26 11.77 -13.12
CA ASN A 777 -5.67 11.55 -13.42
C ASN A 777 -6.31 10.42 -12.57
N VAL A 778 -5.59 9.86 -11.58
CA VAL A 778 -6.11 8.75 -10.76
C VAL A 778 -7.42 9.09 -10.07
N TYR A 779 -7.58 10.33 -9.59
CA TYR A 779 -8.80 10.85 -8.99
C TYR A 779 -9.80 11.44 -10.00
N ARG A 780 -9.61 11.20 -11.30
CA ARG A 780 -10.57 11.49 -12.39
C ARG A 780 -11.04 10.22 -13.12
N SER A 781 -10.42 9.07 -12.89
CA SER A 781 -10.78 7.82 -13.57
C SER A 781 -11.98 7.12 -12.90
N LYS A 782 -13.17 7.14 -13.52
CA LYS A 782 -14.36 6.47 -12.95
C LYS A 782 -14.13 4.99 -12.61
N VAL A 783 -13.21 4.33 -13.32
CA VAL A 783 -12.81 2.94 -13.06
C VAL A 783 -12.10 2.80 -11.70
N VAL A 784 -11.25 3.76 -11.31
CA VAL A 784 -10.60 3.75 -9.99
C VAL A 784 -11.64 4.03 -8.89
N GLU A 785 -12.51 5.01 -9.09
CA GLU A 785 -13.58 5.33 -8.12
C GLU A 785 -14.48 4.11 -7.85
N ALA A 786 -15.00 3.47 -8.90
CA ALA A 786 -15.85 2.29 -8.78
C ALA A 786 -15.13 1.12 -8.09
N LYS A 787 -13.83 0.91 -8.33
CA LYS A 787 -13.02 -0.10 -7.62
C LYS A 787 -12.83 0.28 -6.15
N MET A 788 -12.68 1.56 -5.81
CA MET A 788 -12.60 2.02 -4.42
C MET A 788 -13.94 1.85 -3.69
N GLN A 789 -15.06 2.20 -4.33
CA GLN A 789 -16.42 1.99 -3.80
C GLN A 789 -16.69 0.49 -3.55
N LEU A 790 -16.42 -0.38 -4.54
CA LEU A 790 -16.53 -1.84 -4.39
C LEU A 790 -15.63 -2.39 -3.27
N THR A 791 -14.46 -1.81 -3.05
CA THR A 791 -13.55 -2.19 -1.95
C THR A 791 -14.14 -1.80 -0.59
N ALA A 792 -14.74 -0.60 -0.49
CA ALA A 792 -15.42 -0.14 0.71
C ALA A 792 -16.60 -1.06 1.07
N GLU A 793 -17.44 -1.38 0.09
CA GLU A 793 -18.58 -2.29 0.24
C GLU A 793 -18.16 -3.71 0.66
N ARG A 794 -17.15 -4.31 -0.01
CA ARG A 794 -16.73 -5.70 0.27
C ARG A 794 -16.07 -5.87 1.63
N LEU A 795 -15.29 -4.90 2.09
CA LEU A 795 -14.53 -4.97 3.35
C LEU A 795 -15.27 -4.30 4.52
N GLY A 796 -16.25 -3.46 4.25
CA GLY A 796 -16.91 -2.63 5.26
C GLY A 796 -16.05 -1.44 5.74
N ILE A 797 -15.04 -1.00 4.98
CA ILE A 797 -14.12 0.09 5.38
C ILE A 797 -14.55 1.42 4.71
N PRO A 798 -14.59 2.56 5.42
CA PRO A 798 -15.02 3.85 4.86
C PRO A 798 -14.17 4.28 3.67
N LEU A 799 -14.82 4.80 2.62
CA LEU A 799 -14.16 5.21 1.37
C LEU A 799 -13.00 6.21 1.60
N CYS A 800 -13.12 7.12 2.58
CA CYS A 800 -12.05 8.07 2.96
C CYS A 800 -10.76 7.38 3.41
N ASN A 801 -10.84 6.20 4.01
CA ASN A 801 -9.71 5.38 4.44
C ASN A 801 -9.25 4.38 3.37
N ILE A 802 -9.68 4.57 2.11
CA ILE A 802 -9.15 3.86 0.95
C ILE A 802 -8.32 4.83 0.11
N VAL A 803 -7.08 4.47 -0.20
CA VAL A 803 -6.13 5.30 -0.96
C VAL A 803 -5.59 4.52 -2.17
N PRO A 804 -5.78 5.01 -3.40
CA PRO A 804 -5.16 4.45 -4.59
C PRO A 804 -3.69 4.87 -4.67
N VAL A 805 -2.79 3.91 -4.90
CA VAL A 805 -1.36 4.17 -5.10
C VAL A 805 -0.83 3.44 -6.34
N LYS A 806 0.19 4.04 -6.95
CA LYS A 806 1.12 3.34 -7.83
C LYS A 806 2.42 3.12 -7.07
N ASN A 807 2.89 1.88 -7.04
CA ASN A 807 4.21 1.55 -6.52
C ASN A 807 5.28 1.67 -7.62
N TYR A 808 6.52 1.90 -7.23
CA TYR A 808 7.67 1.81 -8.13
C TYR A 808 7.97 0.33 -8.42
N CYS A 809 7.47 -0.14 -9.57
CA CYS A 809 7.52 -1.56 -9.96
C CYS A 809 8.18 -1.79 -11.32
N SER A 810 8.13 -0.83 -12.24
CA SER A 810 8.72 -0.94 -13.58
C SER A 810 9.67 0.21 -13.90
N GLU A 811 9.49 1.38 -13.29
CA GLU A 811 10.31 2.57 -13.43
C GLU A 811 11.73 2.40 -12.84
N LEU A 812 12.66 3.22 -13.30
CA LEU A 812 14.07 3.25 -12.87
C LEU A 812 14.45 4.54 -12.12
N GLU A 813 13.64 5.59 -12.27
CA GLU A 813 13.80 6.91 -11.66
C GLU A 813 12.45 7.37 -11.10
N LEU A 814 12.47 8.32 -10.15
CA LEU A 814 11.26 8.86 -9.52
C LEU A 814 10.44 9.72 -10.50
N LYS A 815 9.13 9.77 -10.28
CA LYS A 815 8.16 10.64 -10.97
C LYS A 815 7.34 11.37 -9.92
N GLU A 816 7.29 12.71 -9.98
CA GLU A 816 6.65 13.53 -8.94
C GLU A 816 5.19 13.14 -8.66
N ASN A 817 4.42 12.79 -9.69
CA ASN A 817 3.03 12.36 -9.53
C ASN A 817 2.87 10.98 -8.85
N ILE A 818 3.89 10.12 -8.88
CA ILE A 818 3.92 8.86 -8.12
C ILE A 818 4.32 9.17 -6.67
N ASP A 819 5.37 9.97 -6.47
CA ASP A 819 5.81 10.41 -5.14
C ASP A 819 4.68 11.07 -4.35
N ILE A 820 3.91 11.98 -4.97
CA ILE A 820 2.77 12.65 -4.34
C ILE A 820 1.72 11.65 -3.85
N LEU A 821 1.41 10.57 -4.59
CA LEU A 821 0.47 9.55 -4.10
C LEU A 821 0.99 8.75 -2.91
N ILE A 822 2.27 8.38 -2.94
CA ILE A 822 2.93 7.67 -1.84
C ILE A 822 2.94 8.56 -0.58
N LEU A 823 3.31 9.82 -0.73
CA LEU A 823 3.32 10.82 0.36
C LEU A 823 1.90 11.10 0.90
N LEU A 824 0.87 11.15 0.04
CA LEU A 824 -0.52 11.26 0.47
C LEU A 824 -0.99 10.04 1.29
N ALA A 825 -0.59 8.83 0.90
CA ALA A 825 -0.87 7.62 1.66
C ALA A 825 -0.18 7.65 3.04
N LEU A 826 1.11 8.00 3.09
CA LEU A 826 1.86 8.16 4.34
C LEU A 826 1.24 9.21 5.27
N ARG A 827 0.82 10.35 4.72
CA ARG A 827 0.14 11.39 5.50
C ARG A 827 -1.18 10.91 6.09
N GLN A 828 -1.93 10.06 5.38
CA GLN A 828 -3.14 9.46 5.94
C GLN A 828 -2.81 8.42 7.02
N ILE A 829 -1.76 7.60 6.84
CA ILE A 829 -1.25 6.68 7.87
C ILE A 829 -0.92 7.43 9.17
N LEU A 830 -0.19 8.56 9.09
CA LEU A 830 0.13 9.40 10.26
C LEU A 830 -1.13 9.92 10.97
N ARG A 831 -2.07 10.49 10.21
CA ARG A 831 -3.33 11.04 10.76
C ARG A 831 -4.23 9.97 11.37
N LEU A 832 -4.14 8.72 10.90
CA LEU A 832 -4.80 7.58 11.52
C LEU A 832 -4.09 7.14 12.80
N GLY A 833 -2.76 7.00 12.80
CA GLY A 833 -1.99 6.70 14.01
C GLY A 833 -2.22 7.74 15.12
N GLU A 834 -2.23 9.03 14.79
CA GLU A 834 -2.56 10.11 15.73
C GLU A 834 -4.03 10.04 16.19
N SER A 835 -4.96 9.64 15.31
CA SER A 835 -6.36 9.39 15.70
C SER A 835 -6.53 8.23 16.67
N TYR A 836 -5.56 7.30 16.75
CA TYR A 836 -5.50 6.22 17.74
C TYR A 836 -4.93 6.70 19.08
N LEU A 837 -3.85 7.50 19.04
CA LEU A 837 -3.26 8.07 20.27
C LEU A 837 -4.25 8.97 21.02
N ASP A 838 -5.12 9.68 20.30
CA ASP A 838 -6.24 10.48 20.86
C ASP A 838 -7.25 9.66 21.72
N ASN A 839 -7.14 8.33 21.78
CA ASN A 839 -7.90 7.47 22.72
C ASN A 839 -7.26 7.34 24.11
N PHE A 840 -5.98 7.72 24.28
CA PHE A 840 -5.20 7.51 25.50
C PHE A 840 -4.85 8.86 26.14
N PRO A 841 -5.19 9.11 27.42
CA PRO A 841 -4.82 10.34 28.10
C PRO A 841 -3.30 10.39 28.35
N SER A 842 -2.73 11.59 28.23
CA SER A 842 -1.29 11.86 28.45
C SER A 842 -0.78 11.48 29.85
N ASP A 843 -1.69 11.44 30.83
CA ASP A 843 -1.34 11.48 32.24
C ASP A 843 -1.36 10.08 32.90
N GLU A 844 -2.01 9.08 32.29
CA GLU A 844 -2.10 7.71 32.84
C GLU A 844 -0.91 6.81 32.46
N ILE A 845 -0.17 7.17 31.40
CA ILE A 845 1.00 6.39 30.95
C ILE A 845 2.23 6.64 31.86
N ALA A 846 2.24 7.74 32.62
CA ALA A 846 3.33 8.13 33.52
C ALA A 846 3.40 7.33 34.85
N THR A 847 2.57 6.29 35.01
CA THR A 847 2.48 5.48 36.25
C THR A 847 2.75 3.98 36.03
N VAL A 848 3.34 3.60 34.90
CA VAL A 848 3.74 2.21 34.60
C VAL A 848 5.14 2.16 33.97
N ASP A 849 6.14 2.51 34.78
CA ASP A 849 7.57 2.18 34.61
C ASP A 849 7.94 1.04 35.60
#